data_AF-A0A3S0BLD6-F1
#
_entry.id   AF-A0A3S0BLD6-F1
#
_cell.length_a   1.000
_cell.length_b   1.000
_cell.length_c   1.000
_cell.angle_alpha   90.00
_cell.angle_beta   90.00
_cell.angle_gamma   90.00
#
_symmetry.space_group_name_H-M   'P 1'
#
loop_
_entity.id
_entity.type
_entity.pdbx_description
1 polymer ?
#
loop_
_entity_poly.entity_id
_entity_poly.type
_entity_poly.pdbx_seq_one_letter_code
_entity_poly.pdbx_strand_id
1 'polypeptide(L)'
;MRKIWLSLLSLTLVVSMLVGMLVIEAGTAEAATVNTPYKTTMGPLTTMTWGGGDARPGFATANGYLYAVWGRGNAFKLRKATSYAGLETAAETTVTGMDPDDWVVGLYYDNATSTFYVTAHVEYDYFLGSVAAHHYRKIKMYKSTNGLASVTKVGDIITSDNSDIHGYVDYTGNYYDFGAGDHNFYVDEAGGYAYIFYVHAWADLRSPAFAQGMFKSERVARCPINQLGDPTCWRNFYLGNWNELGRGGYASDLVNGSNGYVFYSSVIGKYLMMYNNTIASATSLTLQDWTPLYTNTDLSWFYYASALDMDTFSPYIIGSNAIYLELTRRRSAPLTVTNTTTTRTVIDPTYPAESVPDNSPGWDWSFTGTPAPKPTTYIISYQWPYQTHTPGIGFYSDYTVPYSVNYGFGMRMTSTAVNDYVNLNINVPTAGTYHLYSYNATGPAAGDFQLSIDGVNQGSPVSLYEAAPAHPQNGLGYKKTDMGTVTFTTAGNHTFKYTVTGKNAASTGYQLYFDVIKLVQTTTTPPPPATFSDNFESGTASGWTTTGGTWAVVTDGSKVYQQSASTATDTHALNGNAGWTNYAVSSKVKVDAFDPGGYAGVGLDARYQDANNSYSFQYYKLTGQLKIQKEIGGVFTTLAVKSYPFATGTWYTLKAVLNGSNLEFWVNGNLELTATDTSLSSGKIGLNAHRANAKFDDVIVQ
;
A
#
# COMPACT_ATOMS: atom_id res chain seq x y z
N MET A 1 -35.53 -50.06 -54.32
CA MET A 1 -34.96 -49.08 -55.27
C MET A 1 -35.89 -47.88 -55.32
N ARG A 2 -35.55 -46.85 -54.54
CA ARG A 2 -35.06 -45.55 -55.04
C ARG A 2 -36.21 -44.58 -55.37
N LYS A 3 -36.21 -43.47 -54.63
CA LYS A 3 -37.00 -42.23 -54.77
C LYS A 3 -38.32 -42.20 -53.97
N ILE A 4 -38.19 -41.87 -52.68
CA ILE A 4 -38.85 -40.78 -51.92
C ILE A 4 -38.26 -40.87 -50.51
N TRP A 5 -37.02 -40.42 -50.33
CA TRP A 5 -36.30 -40.22 -49.05
C TRP A 5 -35.02 -39.47 -49.41
N LEU A 6 -35.05 -38.13 -49.38
CA LEU A 6 -33.93 -37.19 -49.15
C LEU A 6 -34.42 -35.77 -49.47
N SER A 7 -35.20 -35.19 -48.56
CA SER A 7 -35.45 -33.73 -48.50
C SER A 7 -36.12 -33.33 -47.17
N LEU A 8 -35.56 -33.73 -46.02
CA LEU A 8 -36.04 -33.27 -44.70
C LEU A 8 -35.08 -33.50 -43.50
N LEU A 9 -33.77 -33.63 -43.73
CA LEU A 9 -32.77 -33.64 -42.65
C LEU A 9 -31.43 -33.08 -43.15
N SER A 10 -31.30 -31.75 -43.16
CA SER A 10 -30.03 -30.97 -43.12
C SER A 10 -30.30 -29.48 -43.40
N LEU A 11 -31.22 -28.86 -42.65
CA LEU A 11 -31.41 -27.40 -42.64
C LEU A 11 -31.81 -26.90 -41.24
N THR A 12 -31.10 -27.38 -40.23
CA THR A 12 -31.23 -26.92 -38.82
C THR A 12 -29.90 -26.91 -38.07
N LEU A 13 -28.79 -26.91 -38.81
CA LEU A 13 -27.44 -26.65 -38.32
C LEU A 13 -26.81 -25.69 -39.34
N VAL A 14 -26.18 -24.60 -38.89
CA VAL A 14 -25.45 -23.58 -39.69
C VAL A 14 -26.22 -22.29 -40.08
N VAL A 15 -27.31 -21.93 -39.39
CA VAL A 15 -27.79 -20.51 -39.32
C VAL A 15 -28.04 -20.12 -37.87
N SER A 16 -27.00 -20.27 -37.05
CA SER A 16 -26.92 -19.76 -35.67
C SER A 16 -25.57 -19.11 -35.38
N MET A 17 -24.81 -18.81 -36.43
CA MET A 17 -23.59 -18.03 -36.40
C MET A 17 -23.79 -16.87 -37.40
N LEU A 18 -23.49 -15.65 -36.97
CA LEU A 18 -23.75 -14.37 -37.64
C LEU A 18 -25.16 -13.75 -37.49
N VAL A 19 -25.56 -13.51 -36.24
CA VAL A 19 -25.91 -12.14 -35.79
C VAL A 19 -25.31 -11.96 -34.39
N GLY A 20 -23.98 -12.03 -34.34
CA GLY A 20 -23.18 -11.66 -33.17
C GLY A 20 -22.40 -10.41 -33.54
N MET A 21 -22.29 -9.47 -32.61
CA MET A 21 -21.63 -8.16 -32.71
C MET A 21 -22.51 -7.03 -33.24
N LEU A 22 -23.35 -6.46 -32.38
CA LEU A 22 -23.17 -5.08 -31.91
C LEU A 22 -24.13 -4.75 -30.74
N VAL A 23 -23.55 -4.21 -29.66
CA VAL A 23 -24.16 -3.44 -28.55
C VAL A 23 -24.97 -4.23 -27.51
N ILE A 24 -24.34 -4.52 -26.36
CA ILE A 24 -24.75 -4.14 -24.99
C ILE A 24 -23.49 -4.34 -24.12
N GLU A 25 -22.84 -3.24 -23.76
CA GLU A 25 -21.99 -3.14 -22.56
C GLU A 25 -22.82 -2.48 -21.46
N ALA A 26 -22.51 -2.86 -20.23
CA ALA A 26 -23.03 -2.39 -18.95
C ALA A 26 -24.41 -2.94 -18.51
N GLY A 27 -24.38 -3.63 -17.37
CA GLY A 27 -25.56 -3.88 -16.53
C GLY A 27 -26.08 -5.32 -16.57
N THR A 28 -25.99 -5.99 -15.41
CA THR A 28 -26.79 -7.16 -15.03
C THR A 28 -26.67 -8.41 -15.90
N ALA A 29 -25.61 -9.20 -15.68
CA ALA A 29 -25.73 -10.65 -15.80
C ALA A 29 -26.25 -11.19 -14.45
N GLU A 30 -27.56 -11.10 -14.24
CA GLU A 30 -28.23 -12.06 -13.36
C GLU A 30 -28.13 -13.42 -14.04
N ALA A 31 -27.16 -14.23 -13.63
CA ALA A 31 -27.16 -15.65 -13.90
C ALA A 31 -28.26 -16.29 -13.03
N ALA A 32 -29.51 -16.21 -13.50
CA ALA A 32 -30.59 -17.08 -13.07
C ALA A 32 -30.35 -18.51 -13.59
N THR A 33 -29.33 -19.18 -13.07
CA THR A 33 -29.29 -20.63 -13.03
C THR A 33 -29.70 -21.06 -11.64
N VAL A 34 -30.84 -21.75 -11.56
CA VAL A 34 -31.34 -22.42 -10.36
C VAL A 34 -30.27 -23.44 -9.93
N ASN A 35 -29.30 -23.00 -9.13
CA ASN A 35 -28.37 -23.87 -8.45
C ASN A 35 -29.15 -24.57 -7.34
N THR A 36 -29.31 -25.89 -7.47
CA THR A 36 -29.57 -26.77 -6.33
C THR A 36 -28.74 -26.29 -5.15
N PRO A 37 -29.33 -26.04 -3.95
CA PRO A 37 -28.59 -25.51 -2.82
C PRO A 37 -27.44 -26.48 -2.49
N TYR A 38 -26.21 -26.02 -2.67
CA TYR A 38 -25.03 -26.74 -2.22
C TYR A 38 -25.06 -26.79 -0.70
N LYS A 39 -25.54 -27.91 -0.14
CA LYS A 39 -25.39 -28.23 1.29
C LYS A 39 -23.94 -28.67 1.53
N THR A 40 -23.08 -27.74 1.93
CA THR A 40 -21.89 -28.13 2.71
C THR A 40 -22.38 -28.51 4.11
N THR A 41 -22.53 -29.81 4.34
CA THR A 41 -22.85 -30.31 5.68
C THR A 41 -21.56 -30.34 6.47
N MET A 42 -21.43 -29.48 7.49
CA MET A 42 -20.31 -29.56 8.41
C MET A 42 -20.27 -30.94 9.05
N GLY A 43 -19.10 -31.58 9.01
CA GLY A 43 -18.88 -32.87 9.68
C GLY A 43 -19.13 -32.77 11.20
N PRO A 44 -19.36 -33.90 11.88
CA PRO A 44 -19.54 -33.91 13.33
C PRO A 44 -18.33 -33.31 14.04
N LEU A 45 -18.62 -32.50 15.06
CA LEU A 45 -17.68 -31.78 15.91
C LEU A 45 -16.60 -32.71 16.47
N THR A 46 -15.36 -32.25 16.44
CA THR A 46 -14.35 -32.74 17.37
C THR A 46 -13.96 -31.64 18.36
N THR A 47 -13.92 -32.00 19.64
CA THR A 47 -13.78 -31.07 20.78
C THR A 47 -12.33 -30.71 21.05
N MET A 48 -11.60 -30.23 20.05
CA MET A 48 -10.21 -29.80 20.25
C MET A 48 -10.19 -28.41 20.89
N THR A 49 -9.74 -28.34 22.14
CA THR A 49 -9.63 -27.08 22.89
C THR A 49 -8.22 -26.53 22.76
N TRP A 50 -8.08 -25.33 22.22
CA TRP A 50 -6.81 -24.62 22.11
C TRP A 50 -6.65 -23.69 23.32
N GLY A 51 -5.54 -23.80 24.05
CA GLY A 51 -5.30 -23.01 25.26
C GLY A 51 -4.53 -21.72 24.98
N GLY A 52 -5.10 -20.56 25.33
CA GLY A 52 -4.49 -19.23 25.14
C GLY A 52 -5.47 -18.29 24.45
N GLY A 53 -5.65 -17.08 25.01
CA GLY A 53 -6.63 -16.04 24.65
C GLY A 53 -6.70 -15.55 23.18
N ASP A 54 -6.49 -14.25 22.95
CA ASP A 54 -7.00 -13.42 21.83
C ASP A 54 -6.46 -13.75 20.40
N ALA A 55 -5.94 -14.96 20.13
CA ALA A 55 -5.28 -15.30 18.87
C ALA A 55 -5.59 -16.73 18.34
N ARG A 56 -5.78 -16.83 17.02
CA ARG A 56 -6.15 -18.04 16.25
C ARG A 56 -5.03 -19.08 16.19
N PRO A 57 -5.33 -20.40 16.15
CA PRO A 57 -4.30 -21.40 15.88
C PRO A 57 -3.82 -21.30 14.42
N GLY A 58 -2.51 -21.39 14.22
CA GLY A 58 -1.89 -21.47 12.91
C GLY A 58 -1.74 -22.93 12.45
N PHE A 59 -2.01 -23.20 11.17
CA PHE A 59 -1.85 -24.53 10.57
C PHE A 59 -0.89 -24.51 9.40
N ALA A 60 -0.12 -25.59 9.22
CA ALA A 60 0.67 -25.82 8.01
C ALA A 60 0.90 -27.32 7.79
N THR A 61 1.04 -27.72 6.53
CA THR A 61 1.44 -29.07 6.16
C THR A 61 2.94 -29.09 5.82
N ALA A 62 3.66 -30.06 6.37
CA ALA A 62 5.09 -30.22 6.11
C ALA A 62 5.50 -31.68 6.31
N ASN A 63 6.28 -32.23 5.37
CA ASN A 63 6.87 -33.57 5.51
C ASN A 63 5.84 -34.67 5.86
N GLY A 64 4.63 -34.60 5.30
CA GLY A 64 3.55 -35.57 5.55
C GLY A 64 2.80 -35.40 6.88
N TYR A 65 3.08 -34.33 7.63
CA TYR A 65 2.37 -33.99 8.87
C TYR A 65 1.62 -32.66 8.73
N LEU A 66 0.46 -32.59 9.38
CA LEU A 66 -0.23 -31.37 9.74
C LEU A 66 0.32 -30.86 11.06
N TYR A 67 0.78 -29.61 11.07
CA TYR A 67 1.25 -28.88 12.23
C TYR A 67 0.16 -27.90 12.67
N ALA A 68 -0.04 -27.78 13.97
CA ALA A 68 -0.92 -26.79 14.58
C ALA A 68 -0.17 -26.07 15.71
N VAL A 69 -0.17 -24.74 15.66
CA VAL A 69 0.52 -23.87 16.64
C VAL A 69 -0.44 -22.89 17.27
N TRP A 70 -0.24 -22.58 18.55
CA TRP A 70 -1.06 -21.61 19.27
C TRP A 70 -0.36 -21.14 20.54
N GLY A 71 -0.97 -20.19 21.26
CA GLY A 71 -0.48 -19.68 22.53
C GLY A 71 0.33 -18.39 22.40
N ARG A 72 1.14 -18.10 23.41
CA ARG A 72 1.85 -16.81 23.55
C ARG A 72 3.21 -17.01 24.20
N GLY A 73 4.26 -16.40 23.67
CA GLY A 73 5.60 -16.40 24.27
C GLY A 73 6.05 -17.77 24.79
N ASN A 74 6.35 -17.87 26.10
CA ASN A 74 6.77 -19.13 26.74
C ASN A 74 5.68 -20.22 26.81
N ALA A 75 4.44 -19.88 26.46
CA ALA A 75 3.33 -20.79 26.29
C ALA A 75 2.98 -21.03 24.80
N PHE A 76 3.89 -20.77 23.86
CA PHE A 76 3.77 -21.19 22.46
C PHE A 76 3.79 -22.73 22.40
N LYS A 77 2.65 -23.32 22.03
CA LYS A 77 2.44 -24.77 21.87
C LYS A 77 2.42 -25.21 20.41
N LEU A 78 2.79 -26.46 20.22
CA LEU A 78 2.77 -27.18 18.96
C LEU A 78 2.15 -28.57 19.17
N ARG A 79 1.32 -28.99 18.21
CA ARG A 79 0.98 -30.39 17.95
C ARG A 79 1.25 -30.69 16.49
N LYS A 80 1.60 -31.94 16.20
CA LYS A 80 1.66 -32.44 14.82
C LYS A 80 1.12 -33.86 14.72
N ALA A 81 0.41 -34.13 13.64
CA ALA A 81 -0.17 -35.44 13.34
C ALA A 81 -0.31 -35.61 11.83
N THR A 82 -0.61 -36.82 11.36
CA THR A 82 -0.87 -37.07 9.93
C THR A 82 -2.32 -36.81 9.51
N SER A 83 -3.18 -36.41 10.47
CA SER A 83 -4.57 -36.06 10.24
C SER A 83 -5.05 -35.07 11.30
N TYR A 84 -6.13 -34.34 10.99
CA TYR A 84 -6.76 -33.42 11.95
C TYR A 84 -7.21 -34.13 13.24
N ALA A 85 -7.90 -35.27 13.13
CA ALA A 85 -8.32 -36.06 14.31
C ALA A 85 -7.12 -36.57 15.14
N GLY A 86 -5.98 -36.82 14.48
CA GLY A 86 -4.74 -37.17 15.17
C GLY A 86 -4.17 -36.04 16.03
N LEU A 87 -4.48 -34.77 15.75
CA LEU A 87 -4.02 -33.65 16.57
C LEU A 87 -4.64 -33.66 17.97
N GLU A 88 -5.82 -34.24 18.16
CA GLU A 88 -6.46 -34.28 19.49
C GLU A 88 -5.67 -35.10 20.49
N THR A 89 -5.04 -36.18 20.02
CA THR A 89 -4.25 -37.13 20.84
C THR A 89 -2.75 -36.96 20.67
N ALA A 90 -2.31 -36.09 19.76
CA ALA A 90 -0.90 -35.79 19.55
C ALA A 90 -0.27 -35.18 20.81
N ALA A 91 0.99 -35.56 21.07
CA ALA A 91 1.77 -34.96 22.14
C ALA A 91 1.93 -33.45 21.91
N GLU A 92 1.67 -32.67 22.96
CA GLU A 92 1.83 -31.22 22.95
C GLU A 92 3.26 -30.85 23.36
N THR A 93 3.95 -30.11 22.51
CA THR A 93 5.31 -29.61 22.78
C THR A 93 5.32 -28.11 22.91
N THR A 94 6.24 -27.58 23.73
CA THR A 94 6.44 -26.13 23.84
C THR A 94 7.54 -25.70 22.87
N VAL A 95 7.27 -24.67 22.07
CA VAL A 95 8.24 -24.05 21.16
C VAL A 95 8.92 -22.90 21.90
N THR A 96 10.25 -22.86 21.87
CA THR A 96 11.04 -21.85 22.59
C THR A 96 11.54 -20.73 21.66
N GLY A 97 11.93 -19.58 22.22
CA GLY A 97 12.58 -18.48 21.47
C GLY A 97 11.66 -17.38 20.95
N MET A 98 10.36 -17.45 21.24
CA MET A 98 9.41 -16.35 21.02
C MET A 98 9.46 -15.34 22.18
N ASP A 99 9.29 -14.05 21.89
CA ASP A 99 9.21 -13.04 22.95
C ASP A 99 8.02 -13.33 23.89
N PRO A 100 8.12 -13.08 25.21
CA PRO A 100 7.12 -13.48 26.20
C PRO A 100 5.69 -12.99 25.93
N ASP A 101 5.57 -11.82 25.29
CA ASP A 101 4.31 -11.12 25.13
C ASP A 101 3.66 -11.32 23.75
N ASP A 102 4.33 -12.01 22.82
CA ASP A 102 3.88 -12.19 21.45
C ASP A 102 2.89 -13.35 21.32
N TRP A 103 1.77 -13.09 20.65
CA TRP A 103 0.69 -14.04 20.42
C TRP A 103 0.85 -14.74 19.07
N VAL A 104 0.92 -16.06 19.07
CA VAL A 104 1.03 -16.86 17.83
C VAL A 104 -0.28 -16.79 17.05
N VAL A 105 -0.20 -16.52 15.75
CA VAL A 105 -1.39 -16.41 14.88
C VAL A 105 -1.28 -17.30 13.65
N GLY A 106 -0.32 -17.05 12.76
CA GLY A 106 -0.21 -17.71 11.47
C GLY A 106 1.01 -18.63 11.37
N LEU A 107 0.89 -19.70 10.58
CA LEU A 107 1.97 -20.64 10.30
C LEU A 107 2.06 -20.90 8.80
N TYR A 108 3.27 -20.96 8.27
CA TYR A 108 3.56 -21.42 6.91
C TYR A 108 4.82 -22.29 6.91
N TYR A 109 4.91 -23.25 6.00
CA TYR A 109 6.12 -24.03 5.76
C TYR A 109 6.58 -23.85 4.32
N ASP A 110 7.75 -23.26 4.16
CA ASP A 110 8.40 -23.13 2.85
C ASP A 110 9.17 -24.42 2.53
N ASN A 111 8.65 -25.18 1.57
CA ASN A 111 9.27 -26.42 1.09
C ASN A 111 10.65 -26.17 0.46
N ALA A 112 10.87 -25.03 -0.19
CA ALA A 112 12.11 -24.75 -0.91
C ALA A 112 13.29 -24.57 0.05
N THR A 113 13.04 -23.95 1.20
CA THR A 113 14.06 -23.65 2.22
C THR A 113 13.96 -24.55 3.46
N SER A 114 12.97 -25.46 3.52
CA SER A 114 12.65 -26.26 4.71
C SER A 114 12.50 -25.40 5.98
N THR A 115 11.85 -24.24 5.84
CA THR A 115 11.72 -23.24 6.91
C THR A 115 10.26 -23.03 7.27
N PHE A 116 9.95 -23.11 8.57
CA PHE A 116 8.67 -22.63 9.09
C PHE A 116 8.74 -21.14 9.33
N TYR A 117 7.67 -20.45 8.98
CA TYR A 117 7.43 -19.04 9.27
C TYR A 117 6.21 -18.90 10.17
N VAL A 118 6.37 -18.15 11.25
CA VAL A 118 5.33 -17.94 12.26
C VAL A 118 5.09 -16.44 12.41
N THR A 119 3.84 -16.03 12.27
CA THR A 119 3.44 -14.63 12.47
C THR A 119 2.88 -14.45 13.87
N ALA A 120 3.15 -13.30 14.47
CA ALA A 120 2.72 -13.00 15.82
C ALA A 120 2.08 -11.62 15.95
N HIS A 121 0.94 -11.57 16.63
CA HIS A 121 0.30 -10.34 17.08
C HIS A 121 1.00 -9.89 18.37
N VAL A 122 1.29 -8.59 18.46
CA VAL A 122 2.07 -8.03 19.56
C VAL A 122 1.29 -6.90 20.17
N GLU A 123 0.97 -7.01 21.45
CA GLU A 123 0.45 -5.93 22.26
C GLU A 123 1.55 -5.47 23.21
N TYR A 124 1.83 -4.18 23.25
CA TYR A 124 2.92 -3.62 24.05
C TYR A 124 2.55 -2.25 24.61
N ASP A 125 3.30 -1.83 25.65
CA ASP A 125 3.12 -0.59 26.39
C ASP A 125 1.68 -0.36 26.88
N TYR A 126 1.13 -1.36 27.57
CA TYR A 126 -0.12 -1.20 28.30
C TYR A 126 0.02 -0.08 29.33
N PHE A 127 -0.83 0.94 29.25
CA PHE A 127 -0.89 2.01 30.26
C PHE A 127 -2.16 1.94 31.11
N LEU A 128 -2.05 2.44 32.33
CA LEU A 128 -3.12 2.46 33.33
C LEU A 128 -3.66 3.89 33.48
N GLY A 129 -4.95 4.09 33.21
CA GLY A 129 -5.70 5.34 33.41
C GLY A 129 -7.20 5.07 33.66
N SER A 130 -7.98 6.11 33.98
CA SER A 130 -9.42 6.02 34.35
C SER A 130 -10.38 5.63 33.21
N VAL A 131 -9.83 5.33 32.04
CA VAL A 131 -10.50 4.71 30.89
C VAL A 131 -9.63 3.51 30.51
N ALA A 132 -10.27 2.36 30.25
CA ALA A 132 -9.70 1.00 30.19
C ALA A 132 -8.23 0.89 29.72
N ALA A 133 -7.48 -0.09 30.22
CA ALA A 133 -6.08 -0.30 29.82
C ALA A 133 -5.96 -0.44 28.29
N HIS A 134 -5.29 0.52 27.65
CA HIS A 134 -5.03 0.52 26.20
C HIS A 134 -3.53 0.29 25.95
N HIS A 135 -3.21 -0.22 24.75
CA HIS A 135 -1.92 -0.75 24.33
C HIS A 135 -1.66 -0.42 22.86
N TYR A 136 -0.40 -0.45 22.43
CA TYR A 136 -0.05 -0.41 21.00
C TYR A 136 0.07 -1.81 20.41
N ARG A 137 -0.04 -1.88 19.08
CA ARG A 137 -0.13 -3.10 18.29
C ARG A 137 0.84 -3.08 17.13
N LYS A 138 1.49 -4.21 16.92
CA LYS A 138 2.27 -4.49 15.71
C LYS A 138 2.26 -5.98 15.39
N ILE A 139 2.78 -6.31 14.21
CA ILE A 139 2.89 -7.70 13.77
C ILE A 139 4.36 -8.04 13.58
N LYS A 140 4.76 -9.19 14.10
CA LYS A 140 6.11 -9.75 14.00
C LYS A 140 6.12 -11.05 13.22
N MET A 141 7.31 -11.37 12.72
CA MET A 141 7.62 -12.64 12.07
C MET A 141 8.75 -13.35 12.80
N TYR A 142 8.61 -14.68 12.86
CA TYR A 142 9.57 -15.62 13.39
C TYR A 142 9.82 -16.71 12.35
N LYS A 143 10.97 -17.39 12.46
CA LYS A 143 11.31 -18.53 11.61
C LYS A 143 11.90 -19.69 12.40
N SER A 144 11.73 -20.91 11.89
CA SER A 144 12.32 -22.13 12.45
C SER A 144 12.80 -23.06 11.35
N THR A 145 14.02 -23.57 11.49
CA THR A 145 14.64 -24.58 10.61
C THR A 145 14.83 -25.93 11.32
N ASN A 146 14.35 -26.06 12.56
CA ASN A 146 14.51 -27.26 13.40
C ASN A 146 13.16 -27.93 13.71
N GLY A 147 12.19 -27.82 12.80
CA GLY A 147 10.88 -28.45 12.94
C GLY A 147 10.05 -27.87 14.09
N LEU A 148 10.17 -26.56 14.35
CA LEU A 148 9.49 -25.85 15.44
C LEU A 148 9.88 -26.35 16.85
N ALA A 149 11.11 -26.84 17.04
CA ALA A 149 11.65 -27.02 18.41
C ALA A 149 11.96 -25.66 19.06
N SER A 150 12.43 -24.72 18.24
CA SER A 150 12.57 -23.32 18.61
C SER A 150 12.33 -22.40 17.40
N VAL A 151 12.03 -21.14 17.67
CA VAL A 151 11.95 -20.08 16.67
C VAL A 151 13.02 -19.02 16.90
N THR A 152 13.38 -18.32 15.83
CA THR A 152 14.23 -17.14 15.85
C THR A 152 13.48 -15.97 15.26
N LYS A 153 13.65 -14.78 15.86
CA LYS A 153 12.97 -13.57 15.42
C LYS A 153 13.50 -13.14 14.05
N VAL A 154 12.59 -12.91 13.11
CA VAL A 154 12.88 -12.23 11.84
C VAL A 154 12.83 -10.71 12.07
N GLY A 155 11.76 -10.24 12.73
CA GLY A 155 11.60 -8.85 13.14
C GLY A 155 10.15 -8.42 13.14
N ASP A 156 9.92 -7.15 13.46
CA ASP A 156 8.64 -6.49 13.18
C ASP A 156 8.46 -6.45 11.65
N ILE A 157 7.26 -6.77 11.16
CA ILE A 157 6.95 -6.82 9.73
C ILE A 157 5.90 -5.79 9.32
N ILE A 158 4.97 -5.45 10.23
CA ILE A 158 3.95 -4.44 10.02
C ILE A 158 3.82 -3.62 11.29
N THR A 159 3.82 -2.30 11.14
CA THR A 159 3.61 -1.33 12.22
C THR A 159 2.68 -0.23 11.73
N SER A 160 2.12 0.57 12.64
CA SER A 160 1.45 1.82 12.27
C SER A 160 2.36 2.70 11.40
N ASP A 161 1.77 3.49 10.50
CA ASP A 161 2.45 4.57 9.76
C ASP A 161 2.98 5.68 10.68
N ASN A 162 2.53 5.70 11.94
CA ASN A 162 3.02 6.54 13.01
C ASN A 162 3.82 5.79 14.11
N SER A 163 4.48 4.69 13.74
CA SER A 163 5.20 3.79 14.68
C SER A 163 6.26 4.45 15.57
N ASP A 164 6.68 5.66 15.25
CA ASP A 164 7.76 6.36 15.95
C ASP A 164 7.24 7.30 17.06
N ILE A 165 5.91 7.45 17.21
CA ILE A 165 5.27 8.25 18.27
C ILE A 165 4.65 7.32 19.32
N HIS A 166 5.42 7.03 20.37
CA HIS A 166 4.89 6.41 21.59
C HIS A 166 4.37 7.50 22.52
N GLY A 167 3.18 8.03 22.23
CA GLY A 167 2.52 9.04 23.03
C GLY A 167 1.01 8.91 22.88
N TYR A 168 0.26 9.28 23.91
CA TYR A 168 -1.20 9.08 24.06
C TYR A 168 -2.05 9.72 22.93
N VAL A 169 -1.42 10.34 21.93
CA VAL A 169 -2.06 11.30 21.07
C VAL A 169 -1.32 11.52 19.76
N ASP A 170 -2.05 11.35 18.67
CA ASP A 170 -1.64 11.71 17.33
C ASP A 170 -2.50 12.84 16.76
N TYR A 171 -1.98 13.49 15.72
CA TYR A 171 -2.54 14.56 14.88
C TYR A 171 -3.59 15.42 15.59
N THR A 172 -3.16 16.59 16.06
CA THR A 172 -3.94 17.60 16.82
C THR A 172 -4.26 17.25 18.28
N GLY A 173 -3.85 16.07 18.76
CA GLY A 173 -4.13 15.66 20.14
C GLY A 173 -5.54 15.10 20.33
N ASN A 174 -6.21 14.74 19.24
CA ASN A 174 -7.62 14.34 19.22
C ASN A 174 -7.82 12.85 18.95
N TYR A 175 -6.79 12.11 18.54
CA TYR A 175 -6.90 10.67 18.25
C TYR A 175 -5.81 9.87 18.94
N TYR A 176 -6.11 8.61 19.23
CA TYR A 176 -5.17 7.62 19.77
C TYR A 176 -5.07 6.43 18.81
N ASP A 177 -3.91 6.22 18.21
CA ASP A 177 -3.66 5.11 17.29
C ASP A 177 -3.13 3.89 18.04
N PHE A 178 -3.85 2.77 17.94
CA PHE A 178 -3.41 1.49 18.51
C PHE A 178 -2.44 0.78 17.57
N GLY A 179 -2.52 0.99 16.25
CA GLY A 179 -1.69 0.33 15.27
C GLY A 179 -2.25 -0.99 14.73
N ALA A 180 -1.35 -1.82 14.19
CA ALA A 180 -1.68 -3.01 13.40
C ALA A 180 -1.66 -4.29 14.24
N GLY A 181 -2.72 -5.08 14.22
CA GLY A 181 -2.79 -6.33 14.98
C GLY A 181 -3.93 -7.24 14.55
N ASP A 182 -4.25 -8.22 15.39
CA ASP A 182 -5.42 -9.11 15.22
C ASP A 182 -5.50 -9.74 13.81
N HIS A 183 -4.38 -10.23 13.26
CA HIS A 183 -4.26 -10.50 11.83
C HIS A 183 -4.67 -11.92 11.39
N ASN A 184 -4.81 -12.10 10.07
CA ASN A 184 -4.85 -13.36 9.35
C ASN A 184 -3.58 -13.47 8.47
N PHE A 185 -3.02 -14.67 8.40
CA PHE A 185 -1.91 -14.98 7.50
C PHE A 185 -2.37 -15.90 6.39
N TYR A 186 -2.25 -15.44 5.14
CA TYR A 186 -2.65 -16.17 3.94
C TYR A 186 -1.45 -16.32 3.00
N VAL A 187 -1.23 -17.51 2.44
CA VAL A 187 -0.12 -17.73 1.49
C VAL A 187 -0.68 -18.18 0.14
N ASP A 188 -0.40 -17.37 -0.89
CA ASP A 188 -0.67 -17.68 -2.29
C ASP A 188 0.57 -18.29 -2.94
N GLU A 189 0.74 -19.60 -2.81
CA GLU A 189 1.88 -20.30 -3.41
C GLU A 189 1.90 -20.18 -4.93
N ALA A 190 0.73 -20.13 -5.57
CA ALA A 190 0.61 -19.99 -7.03
C ALA A 190 1.00 -18.57 -7.48
N GLY A 191 0.58 -17.55 -6.73
CA GLY A 191 0.95 -16.16 -6.97
C GLY A 191 2.38 -15.81 -6.51
N GLY A 192 2.99 -16.63 -5.67
CA GLY A 192 4.33 -16.42 -5.12
C GLY A 192 4.40 -15.41 -3.97
N TYR A 193 3.26 -15.06 -3.36
CA TYR A 193 3.17 -14.04 -2.30
C TYR A 193 2.50 -14.58 -1.05
N ALA A 194 2.98 -14.12 0.09
CA ALA A 194 2.30 -14.22 1.36
C ALA A 194 1.63 -12.88 1.70
N TYR A 195 0.47 -12.93 2.34
CA TYR A 195 -0.37 -11.80 2.70
C TYR A 195 -0.68 -11.82 4.19
N ILE A 196 -0.69 -10.63 4.79
CA ILE A 196 -1.18 -10.40 6.15
C ILE A 196 -2.35 -9.47 6.03
N PHE A 197 -3.55 -9.98 6.31
CA PHE A 197 -4.75 -9.17 6.48
C PHE A 197 -4.82 -8.80 7.96
N TYR A 198 -4.85 -7.52 8.29
CA TYR A 198 -4.71 -7.07 9.66
C TYR A 198 -5.70 -5.98 10.01
N VAL A 199 -6.04 -5.94 11.30
CA VAL A 199 -6.84 -4.86 11.85
C VAL A 199 -5.94 -3.70 12.19
N HIS A 200 -6.29 -2.54 11.68
CA HIS A 200 -5.77 -1.28 12.19
C HIS A 200 -6.85 -0.63 13.06
N ALA A 201 -6.47 -0.18 14.26
CA ALA A 201 -7.42 0.35 15.24
C ALA A 201 -6.98 1.72 15.75
N TRP A 202 -7.94 2.62 15.95
CA TRP A 202 -7.72 3.96 16.50
C TRP A 202 -8.91 4.41 17.35
N ALA A 203 -8.74 5.45 18.16
CA ALA A 203 -9.80 6.07 18.93
C ALA A 203 -9.88 7.58 18.70
N ASP A 204 -11.08 8.14 18.57
CA ASP A 204 -11.34 9.58 18.65
C ASP A 204 -11.56 10.00 20.10
N LEU A 205 -10.60 10.73 20.64
CA LEU A 205 -10.56 11.21 22.01
C LEU A 205 -11.53 12.37 22.28
N ARG A 206 -12.12 12.97 21.24
CA ARG A 206 -13.19 13.98 21.40
C ARG A 206 -14.52 13.34 21.75
N SER A 207 -14.64 12.02 21.60
CA SER A 207 -15.87 11.29 21.88
C SER A 207 -16.23 11.38 23.37
N PRO A 208 -17.52 11.56 23.73
CA PRO A 208 -17.96 11.68 25.13
C PRO A 208 -17.60 10.47 26.00
N ALA A 209 -17.42 9.31 25.37
CA ALA A 209 -16.89 8.11 25.98
C ALA A 209 -15.88 7.47 25.03
N PHE A 210 -14.76 6.99 25.56
CA PHE A 210 -13.69 6.38 24.78
C PHE A 210 -14.19 5.23 23.90
N ALA A 211 -15.04 4.36 24.44
CA ALA A 211 -15.61 3.23 23.69
C ALA A 211 -16.47 3.65 22.50
N GLN A 212 -17.08 4.84 22.54
CA GLN A 212 -17.86 5.40 21.42
C GLN A 212 -16.96 6.01 20.34
N GLY A 213 -15.71 6.31 20.68
CA GLY A 213 -14.70 6.79 19.75
C GLY A 213 -13.81 5.70 19.19
N MET A 214 -14.00 4.41 19.51
CA MET A 214 -13.14 3.33 19.01
C MET A 214 -13.54 2.88 17.60
N PHE A 215 -12.55 2.83 16.71
CA PHE A 215 -12.70 2.45 15.31
C PHE A 215 -11.69 1.38 14.92
N LYS A 216 -12.05 0.60 13.89
CA LYS A 216 -11.24 -0.48 13.34
C LYS A 216 -11.46 -0.60 11.85
N SER A 217 -10.41 -0.90 11.10
CA SER A 217 -10.49 -1.24 9.68
C SER A 217 -9.61 -2.45 9.35
N GLU A 218 -10.04 -3.23 8.35
CA GLU A 218 -9.19 -4.27 7.78
C GLU A 218 -8.27 -3.66 6.74
N ARG A 219 -6.98 -4.02 6.80
CA ARG A 219 -5.94 -3.62 5.87
C ARG A 219 -5.15 -4.85 5.44
N VAL A 220 -4.25 -4.70 4.47
CA VAL A 220 -3.44 -5.83 4.00
C VAL A 220 -2.03 -5.41 3.65
N ALA A 221 -1.09 -6.31 3.95
CA ALA A 221 0.28 -6.25 3.47
C ALA A 221 0.64 -7.56 2.73
N ARG A 222 1.64 -7.50 1.84
CA ARG A 222 2.18 -8.70 1.18
C ARG A 222 3.69 -8.72 1.13
N CYS A 223 4.27 -9.92 1.01
CA CYS A 223 5.70 -10.14 0.81
C CYS A 223 5.91 -11.34 -0.14
N PRO A 224 6.90 -11.29 -1.07
CA PRO A 224 7.29 -12.48 -1.83
C PRO A 224 7.68 -13.64 -0.92
N ILE A 225 7.20 -14.86 -1.22
CA ILE A 225 7.42 -16.03 -0.34
C ILE A 225 8.91 -16.30 -0.12
N ASN A 226 9.73 -16.15 -1.17
CA ASN A 226 11.18 -16.34 -1.11
C ASN A 226 11.93 -15.25 -0.30
N GLN A 227 11.22 -14.23 0.19
CA GLN A 227 11.77 -13.13 0.98
C GLN A 227 11.22 -13.08 2.41
N LEU A 228 10.41 -14.04 2.84
CA LEU A 228 9.81 -14.07 4.19
C LEU A 228 10.82 -14.01 5.34
N GLY A 229 12.09 -14.37 5.08
CA GLY A 229 13.20 -14.23 6.03
C GLY A 229 13.73 -12.81 6.22
N ASP A 230 13.29 -11.84 5.43
CA ASP A 230 13.63 -10.42 5.50
C ASP A 230 12.42 -9.61 6.01
N PRO A 231 12.49 -8.99 7.19
CA PRO A 231 11.36 -8.22 7.71
C PRO A 231 11.01 -6.99 6.85
N THR A 232 11.91 -6.57 5.95
CA THR A 232 11.72 -5.39 5.09
C THR A 232 10.98 -5.70 3.78
N CYS A 233 10.69 -6.97 3.47
CA CYS A 233 10.01 -7.36 2.23
C CYS A 233 8.53 -6.96 2.18
N TRP A 234 7.93 -6.74 3.35
CA TRP A 234 6.50 -6.48 3.49
C TRP A 234 6.10 -5.14 2.89
N ARG A 235 5.00 -5.14 2.14
CA ARG A 235 4.43 -3.95 1.51
C ARG A 235 2.95 -3.83 1.83
N ASN A 236 2.52 -2.69 2.36
CA ASN A 236 1.11 -2.39 2.59
C ASN A 236 0.42 -2.09 1.27
N PHE A 237 -0.85 -2.47 1.17
CA PHE A 237 -1.71 -2.02 0.08
C PHE A 237 -2.17 -0.61 0.37
N TYR A 238 -1.93 0.31 -0.56
CA TYR A 238 -2.31 1.70 -0.44
C TYR A 238 -2.68 2.29 -1.80
N LEU A 239 -3.88 2.84 -1.90
CA LEU A 239 -4.43 3.48 -3.09
C LEU A 239 -4.23 2.63 -4.36
N GLY A 240 -4.59 1.33 -4.29
CA GLY A 240 -4.49 0.41 -5.43
C GLY A 240 -3.09 -0.17 -5.67
N ASN A 241 -2.09 0.18 -4.86
CA ASN A 241 -0.68 -0.16 -5.10
C ASN A 241 -0.02 -0.85 -3.90
N TRP A 242 1.16 -1.44 -4.12
CA TRP A 242 1.94 -2.19 -3.12
C TRP A 242 3.34 -1.60 -2.87
N ASN A 243 3.43 -0.26 -2.88
CA ASN A 243 4.72 0.43 -2.79
C ASN A 243 5.05 0.85 -1.35
N GLU A 244 4.06 0.91 -0.48
CA GLU A 244 4.22 1.34 0.91
C GLU A 244 4.91 0.27 1.75
N LEU A 245 5.84 0.67 2.61
CA LEU A 245 6.53 -0.26 3.50
C LEU A 245 5.55 -0.84 4.53
N GLY A 246 5.63 -2.15 4.82
CA GLY A 246 4.83 -2.75 5.89
C GLY A 246 5.06 -2.06 7.25
N ARG A 247 6.32 -1.68 7.52
CA ARG A 247 6.69 -0.89 8.70
C ARG A 247 6.60 0.60 8.42
N GLY A 248 5.64 1.25 9.03
CA GLY A 248 5.53 2.71 8.99
C GLY A 248 5.03 3.26 7.65
N GLY A 249 4.69 2.42 6.67
CA GLY A 249 4.15 2.88 5.39
C GLY A 249 2.64 3.01 5.45
N TYR A 250 2.11 3.83 4.55
CA TYR A 250 0.66 4.09 4.46
C TYR A 250 -0.10 2.82 4.08
N ALA A 251 -1.38 2.76 4.42
CA ALA A 251 -2.21 1.61 4.13
C ALA A 251 -3.67 2.05 3.91
N SER A 252 -4.32 1.42 2.93
CA SER A 252 -5.74 1.64 2.62
C SER A 252 -6.61 0.66 3.37
N ASP A 253 -7.76 1.16 3.83
CA ASP A 253 -8.80 0.34 4.40
C ASP A 253 -9.48 -0.48 3.29
N LEU A 254 -9.59 -1.78 3.49
CA LEU A 254 -10.33 -2.68 2.62
C LEU A 254 -11.81 -2.68 2.98
N VAL A 255 -12.11 -2.80 4.27
CA VAL A 255 -13.47 -2.83 4.82
C VAL A 255 -13.49 -2.24 6.23
N ASN A 256 -14.59 -1.57 6.59
CA ASN A 256 -14.79 -1.02 7.93
C ASN A 256 -15.21 -2.14 8.90
N GLY A 257 -14.56 -2.20 10.07
CA GLY A 257 -14.88 -3.14 11.15
C GLY A 257 -14.67 -4.60 10.78
N SER A 258 -13.42 -5.09 10.82
CA SER A 258 -13.19 -6.52 10.59
C SER A 258 -11.86 -7.00 11.17
N ASN A 259 -11.84 -8.29 11.54
CA ASN A 259 -10.71 -9.20 11.68
C ASN A 259 -11.03 -10.41 10.77
N GLY A 260 -10.91 -10.20 9.47
CA GLY A 260 -11.43 -11.08 8.44
C GLY A 260 -10.59 -12.33 8.32
N TYR A 261 -11.23 -13.50 8.34
CA TYR A 261 -10.56 -14.72 7.93
C TYR A 261 -10.61 -14.81 6.40
N VAL A 262 -9.44 -14.75 5.76
CA VAL A 262 -9.29 -14.75 4.30
C VAL A 262 -8.83 -16.11 3.80
N PHE A 263 -9.50 -16.63 2.77
CA PHE A 263 -9.12 -17.86 2.07
C PHE A 263 -9.62 -17.85 0.63
N TYR A 264 -9.06 -18.71 -0.22
CA TYR A 264 -9.58 -18.97 -1.56
C TYR A 264 -10.57 -20.13 -1.52
N SER A 265 -11.79 -19.91 -1.99
CA SER A 265 -12.77 -20.99 -2.14
C SER A 265 -12.66 -21.62 -3.52
N SER A 266 -12.24 -22.89 -3.56
CA SER A 266 -12.17 -23.65 -4.82
C SER A 266 -13.55 -24.01 -5.37
N VAL A 267 -14.60 -23.93 -4.56
CA VAL A 267 -15.99 -24.21 -4.95
C VAL A 267 -16.55 -23.09 -5.83
N ILE A 268 -16.32 -21.84 -5.47
CA ILE A 268 -16.83 -20.67 -6.19
C ILE A 268 -15.79 -19.95 -7.03
N GLY A 269 -14.52 -20.33 -6.92
CA GLY A 269 -13.42 -19.75 -7.67
C GLY A 269 -13.11 -18.29 -7.30
N LYS A 270 -13.26 -17.94 -6.02
CA LYS A 270 -13.04 -16.58 -5.50
C LYS A 270 -12.36 -16.60 -4.14
N TYR A 271 -11.69 -15.50 -3.81
CA TYR A 271 -11.26 -15.23 -2.45
C TYR A 271 -12.47 -14.79 -1.63
N LEU A 272 -12.52 -15.23 -0.38
CA LEU A 272 -13.54 -14.88 0.58
C LEU A 272 -12.89 -14.28 1.82
N MET A 273 -13.51 -13.25 2.36
CA MET A 273 -13.22 -12.68 3.66
C MET A 273 -14.46 -12.87 4.52
N MET A 274 -14.30 -13.55 5.65
CA MET A 274 -15.38 -13.82 6.59
C MET A 274 -15.09 -13.16 7.94
N TYR A 275 -16.03 -12.36 8.43
CA TYR A 275 -15.96 -11.77 9.77
C TYR A 275 -17.34 -11.73 10.39
N ASN A 276 -17.48 -12.27 11.61
CA ASN A 276 -18.78 -12.37 12.28
C ASN A 276 -19.82 -13.06 11.37
N ASN A 277 -20.94 -12.40 11.10
CA ASN A 277 -21.97 -12.85 10.16
C ASN A 277 -21.89 -12.13 8.81
N THR A 278 -20.72 -11.59 8.45
CA THR A 278 -20.50 -10.87 7.20
C THR A 278 -19.51 -11.57 6.29
N ILE A 279 -19.70 -11.40 4.99
CA ILE A 279 -18.85 -11.97 3.95
C ILE A 279 -18.55 -10.93 2.86
N ALA A 280 -17.30 -10.88 2.42
CA ALA A 280 -16.89 -10.21 1.19
C ALA A 280 -16.18 -11.21 0.29
N SER A 281 -16.18 -10.96 -1.01
CA SER A 281 -15.47 -11.76 -2.00
C SER A 281 -14.56 -10.88 -2.86
N ALA A 282 -13.43 -11.41 -3.31
CA ALA A 282 -12.53 -10.75 -4.25
C ALA A 282 -12.16 -11.72 -5.37
N THR A 283 -11.81 -11.18 -6.53
CA THR A 283 -11.27 -11.99 -7.64
C THR A 283 -9.75 -11.97 -7.69
N SER A 284 -9.13 -10.95 -7.06
CA SER A 284 -7.69 -10.77 -7.07
C SER A 284 -7.18 -10.17 -5.75
N LEU A 285 -6.28 -10.90 -5.09
CA LEU A 285 -5.51 -10.36 -3.97
C LEU A 285 -4.44 -9.36 -4.41
N THR A 286 -4.12 -9.24 -5.71
CA THR A 286 -3.24 -8.15 -6.15
C THR A 286 -3.98 -6.84 -6.28
N LEU A 287 -5.24 -6.87 -6.74
CA LEU A 287 -6.06 -5.68 -6.92
C LEU A 287 -6.83 -5.30 -5.64
N GLN A 288 -7.03 -6.26 -4.73
CA GLN A 288 -7.85 -6.11 -3.53
C GLN A 288 -9.27 -5.62 -3.89
N ASP A 289 -9.84 -6.21 -4.93
CA ASP A 289 -11.14 -5.88 -5.52
C ASP A 289 -12.30 -6.49 -4.70
N TRP A 290 -12.28 -6.27 -3.40
CA TRP A 290 -13.28 -6.81 -2.48
C TRP A 290 -14.66 -6.24 -2.77
N THR A 291 -15.66 -7.10 -2.81
CA THR A 291 -17.04 -6.64 -2.75
C THR A 291 -17.31 -6.00 -1.38
N PRO A 292 -18.29 -5.10 -1.27
CA PRO A 292 -18.79 -4.66 0.03
C PRO A 292 -19.10 -5.85 0.96
N LEU A 293 -18.98 -5.65 2.28
CA LEU A 293 -19.38 -6.66 3.25
C LEU A 293 -20.90 -6.89 3.18
N TYR A 294 -21.29 -8.15 3.00
CA TYR A 294 -22.68 -8.58 3.03
C TYR A 294 -22.97 -9.30 4.34
N THR A 295 -23.92 -8.78 5.10
CA THR A 295 -24.42 -9.45 6.31
C THR A 295 -25.34 -10.59 5.91
N ASN A 296 -24.98 -11.81 6.28
CA ASN A 296 -25.82 -12.98 6.11
C ASN A 296 -26.32 -13.45 7.48
N THR A 297 -27.63 -13.35 7.69
CA THR A 297 -28.28 -13.72 8.97
C THR A 297 -28.27 -15.22 9.26
N ASP A 298 -28.00 -16.05 8.25
CA ASP A 298 -27.84 -17.49 8.40
C ASP A 298 -26.45 -17.86 8.96
N LEU A 299 -25.51 -16.91 8.97
CA LEU A 299 -24.21 -17.06 9.64
C LEU A 299 -24.37 -16.70 11.13
N SER A 300 -23.93 -17.60 12.02
CA SER A 300 -23.78 -17.28 13.44
C SER A 300 -22.54 -16.41 13.68
N TRP A 301 -22.42 -15.84 14.89
CA TRP A 301 -21.24 -15.04 15.23
C TRP A 301 -19.97 -15.90 15.15
N PHE A 302 -18.98 -15.43 14.38
CA PHE A 302 -17.67 -16.06 14.24
C PHE A 302 -16.59 -15.06 14.65
N TYR A 303 -16.24 -15.05 15.94
CA TYR A 303 -15.16 -14.21 16.46
C TYR A 303 -13.86 -15.03 16.49
N TYR A 304 -12.83 -14.56 15.79
CA TYR A 304 -11.58 -15.29 15.60
C TYR A 304 -11.72 -16.64 14.87
N ALA A 305 -12.25 -16.62 13.64
CA ALA A 305 -12.43 -17.83 12.83
C ALA A 305 -11.14 -18.34 12.15
N SER A 306 -11.03 -19.66 11.97
CA SER A 306 -10.08 -20.27 11.04
C SER A 306 -10.78 -21.39 10.25
N ALA A 307 -10.31 -21.70 9.06
CA ALA A 307 -10.80 -22.82 8.28
C ALA A 307 -9.66 -23.78 7.93
N LEU A 308 -10.02 -25.04 7.73
CA LEU A 308 -9.11 -26.06 7.24
C LEU A 308 -9.87 -26.94 6.26
N ASP A 309 -9.37 -27.04 5.05
CA ASP A 309 -9.84 -28.02 4.09
C ASP A 309 -9.44 -29.42 4.56
N MET A 310 -10.39 -30.34 4.66
CA MET A 310 -10.16 -31.64 5.26
C MET A 310 -9.57 -32.67 4.30
N ASP A 311 -9.58 -32.38 3.00
CA ASP A 311 -9.00 -33.24 1.98
C ASP A 311 -7.51 -32.91 1.78
N THR A 312 -7.17 -31.63 1.87
CA THR A 312 -5.82 -31.11 1.60
C THR A 312 -5.08 -30.61 2.84
N PHE A 313 -5.79 -30.45 3.96
CA PHE A 313 -5.31 -29.75 5.17
C PHE A 313 -4.78 -28.34 4.88
N SER A 314 -5.27 -27.70 3.83
CA SER A 314 -4.91 -26.33 3.50
C SER A 314 -5.76 -25.36 4.31
N PRO A 315 -5.15 -24.39 5.01
CA PRO A 315 -5.87 -23.26 5.60
C PRO A 315 -6.05 -22.11 4.60
N TYR A 316 -5.57 -22.25 3.36
CA TYR A 316 -5.59 -21.19 2.36
C TYR A 316 -6.57 -21.49 1.23
N ILE A 317 -6.63 -22.75 0.78
CA ILE A 317 -7.54 -23.19 -0.29
C ILE A 317 -8.59 -24.08 0.33
N ILE A 318 -9.84 -23.62 0.34
CA ILE A 318 -10.96 -24.29 0.99
C ILE A 318 -11.95 -24.79 -0.05
N GLY A 319 -12.11 -26.11 -0.11
CA GLY A 319 -13.06 -26.82 -0.95
C GLY A 319 -14.39 -27.10 -0.25
N SER A 320 -15.12 -28.07 -0.78
CA SER A 320 -16.45 -28.45 -0.27
C SER A 320 -16.40 -29.20 1.06
N ASN A 321 -15.25 -29.77 1.41
CA ASN A 321 -15.06 -30.52 2.64
C ASN A 321 -14.11 -29.75 3.58
N ALA A 322 -14.68 -28.96 4.48
CA ALA A 322 -13.90 -28.08 5.35
C ALA A 322 -14.44 -28.06 6.78
N ILE A 323 -13.54 -27.80 7.74
CA ILE A 323 -13.88 -27.48 9.13
C ILE A 323 -13.64 -25.99 9.35
N TYR A 324 -14.61 -25.32 9.96
CA TYR A 324 -14.49 -23.96 10.46
C TYR A 324 -14.38 -23.98 11.99
N LEU A 325 -13.42 -23.25 12.53
CA LEU A 325 -13.04 -23.23 13.94
C LEU A 325 -13.31 -21.84 14.53
N GLU A 326 -13.94 -21.77 15.70
CA GLU A 326 -14.10 -20.54 16.50
C GLU A 326 -13.51 -20.78 17.91
N LEU A 327 -12.72 -19.83 18.41
CA LEU A 327 -11.97 -20.02 19.67
C LEU A 327 -12.74 -19.67 20.95
N THR A 328 -13.77 -18.83 20.91
CA THR A 328 -14.34 -18.24 22.14
C THR A 328 -15.87 -18.33 22.23
N ARG A 329 -16.33 -19.52 22.63
CA ARG A 329 -17.61 -19.90 23.30
C ARG A 329 -18.37 -20.99 22.54
N ARG A 330 -18.97 -21.88 23.34
CA ARG A 330 -19.65 -23.13 22.97
C ARG A 330 -20.92 -22.95 22.12
N ARG A 331 -20.85 -22.49 20.86
CA ARG A 331 -21.97 -22.63 19.90
C ARG A 331 -21.46 -22.70 18.46
N SER A 332 -21.55 -23.86 17.83
CA SER A 332 -21.45 -24.02 16.38
C SER A 332 -22.86 -24.23 15.81
N ALA A 333 -23.21 -23.50 14.75
CA ALA A 333 -24.40 -23.75 13.93
C ALA A 333 -23.96 -24.14 12.51
N PRO A 334 -24.63 -25.09 11.82
CA PRO A 334 -24.39 -25.42 10.41
C PRO A 334 -24.43 -24.16 9.52
N LEU A 335 -23.39 -23.91 8.72
CA LEU A 335 -23.43 -22.86 7.70
C LEU A 335 -24.35 -23.32 6.55
N THR A 336 -25.47 -22.65 6.36
CA THR A 336 -26.28 -22.79 5.13
C THR A 336 -26.26 -21.45 4.42
N VAL A 337 -25.57 -21.36 3.28
CA VAL A 337 -25.59 -20.14 2.47
C VAL A 337 -26.81 -20.20 1.55
N THR A 338 -27.89 -19.55 1.94
CA THR A 338 -29.09 -19.38 1.11
C THR A 338 -29.18 -17.97 0.56
N ASN A 339 -29.47 -17.87 -0.74
CA ASN A 339 -29.62 -16.60 -1.45
C ASN A 339 -30.87 -15.87 -0.92
N THR A 340 -30.70 -14.86 -0.08
CA THR A 340 -31.81 -13.98 0.33
C THR A 340 -31.40 -12.52 0.27
N THR A 341 -32.35 -11.71 -0.17
CA THR A 341 -32.25 -10.25 -0.37
C THR A 341 -31.93 -9.56 0.95
N THR A 342 -30.85 -8.80 1.02
CA THR A 342 -30.41 -8.11 2.24
C THR A 342 -30.62 -6.61 2.15
N THR A 343 -31.05 -6.03 3.27
CA THR A 343 -31.30 -4.60 3.45
C THR A 343 -30.00 -3.90 3.86
N ARG A 344 -29.68 -2.81 3.18
CA ARG A 344 -28.53 -1.92 3.41
C ARG A 344 -28.71 -1.13 4.72
N THR A 345 -27.80 -1.28 5.68
CA THR A 345 -27.68 -0.34 6.81
C THR A 345 -26.40 0.47 6.63
N VAL A 346 -26.53 1.73 6.23
CA VAL A 346 -25.44 2.70 6.18
C VAL A 346 -25.36 3.39 7.54
N ILE A 347 -24.18 3.38 8.14
CA ILE A 347 -23.82 4.30 9.23
C ILE A 347 -22.68 5.15 8.66
N ASP A 348 -22.93 6.45 8.46
CA ASP A 348 -21.91 7.41 8.01
C ASP A 348 -20.91 7.67 9.15
N PRO A 349 -19.60 7.45 8.95
CA PRO A 349 -18.57 8.05 9.78
C PRO A 349 -18.24 9.44 9.24
N THR A 350 -18.39 10.47 10.07
CA THR A 350 -17.83 11.81 9.83
C THR A 350 -16.38 11.85 10.32
N TYR A 351 -15.41 11.86 9.40
CA TYR A 351 -13.97 12.00 9.70
C TYR A 351 -13.32 13.13 8.86
N PRO A 352 -12.37 13.92 9.40
CA PRO A 352 -11.50 14.80 8.62
C PRO A 352 -10.09 14.20 8.41
N ALA A 353 -9.50 14.55 7.26
CA ALA A 353 -8.34 13.94 6.61
C ALA A 353 -6.99 13.95 7.35
N GLU A 354 -6.14 12.98 6.93
CA GLU A 354 -4.69 12.76 7.11
C GLU A 354 -4.36 11.53 8.00
N SER A 355 -4.05 10.31 7.51
CA SER A 355 -3.75 9.73 6.17
C SER A 355 -4.97 9.10 5.46
N VAL A 356 -5.81 10.03 4.95
CA VAL A 356 -6.79 10.09 3.83
C VAL A 356 -7.01 8.84 2.92
N PRO A 357 -8.23 8.55 2.37
CA PRO A 357 -9.62 8.98 2.67
C PRO A 357 -10.55 7.81 3.08
N ASP A 358 -11.49 8.10 3.98
CA ASP A 358 -12.59 7.23 4.42
C ASP A 358 -13.82 7.35 3.49
N ASN A 359 -14.45 6.23 3.12
CA ASN A 359 -15.81 5.85 3.56
C ASN A 359 -16.54 4.89 2.61
N SER A 360 -16.70 3.64 3.04
CA SER A 360 -17.71 2.75 2.46
C SER A 360 -19.09 3.37 2.70
N PRO A 361 -19.96 3.57 1.68
CA PRO A 361 -20.83 2.48 1.21
C PRO A 361 -21.32 2.66 -0.25
N GLY A 362 -20.54 2.21 -1.23
CA GLY A 362 -20.94 2.20 -2.65
C GLY A 362 -19.74 2.28 -3.56
N TRP A 363 -19.09 1.14 -3.81
CA TRP A 363 -17.84 1.06 -4.54
C TRP A 363 -17.98 1.51 -6.01
N ASP A 364 -17.38 2.65 -6.34
CA ASP A 364 -16.98 3.04 -7.69
C ASP A 364 -15.49 3.44 -7.65
N TRP A 365 -14.67 2.69 -8.38
CA TRP A 365 -13.22 2.69 -8.35
C TRP A 365 -12.61 3.54 -9.46
N SER A 366 -12.75 4.85 -9.36
CA SER A 366 -11.91 5.76 -10.11
C SER A 366 -11.02 6.52 -9.13
N PHE A 367 -9.70 6.33 -9.20
CA PHE A 367 -8.66 7.37 -9.23
C PHE A 367 -7.26 6.79 -9.01
N THR A 368 -6.32 7.36 -9.77
CA THR A 368 -4.95 6.91 -10.02
C THR A 368 -3.98 7.99 -9.56
N GLY A 369 -3.03 7.64 -8.69
CA GLY A 369 -1.89 8.48 -8.31
C GLY A 369 -0.94 7.72 -7.38
N THR A 370 0.36 7.74 -7.68
CA THR A 370 1.40 7.06 -6.89
C THR A 370 1.85 7.95 -5.73
N PRO A 371 1.91 7.48 -4.48
CA PRO A 371 2.65 8.16 -3.41
C PRO A 371 4.16 7.91 -3.52
N ALA A 372 4.94 8.91 -3.10
CA ALA A 372 6.38 9.02 -3.23
C ALA A 372 7.18 8.07 -2.30
N PRO A 373 8.48 7.80 -2.57
CA PRO A 373 9.30 6.92 -1.73
C PRO A 373 9.46 7.45 -0.30
N LYS A 374 9.27 6.59 0.72
CA LYS A 374 9.31 7.00 2.13
C LYS A 374 10.71 7.48 2.56
N PRO A 375 10.84 8.74 3.04
CA PRO A 375 12.08 9.29 3.59
C PRO A 375 12.51 8.69 4.94
N THR A 376 13.81 8.43 5.15
CA THR A 376 14.36 7.94 6.44
C THR A 376 14.07 8.94 7.55
N THR A 377 13.35 8.55 8.59
CA THR A 377 12.94 9.48 9.64
C THR A 377 13.78 9.28 10.90
N TYR A 378 14.33 10.36 11.44
CA TYR A 378 14.99 10.41 12.75
C TYR A 378 14.17 11.29 13.69
N ILE A 379 13.72 10.70 14.79
CA ILE A 379 13.10 11.42 15.91
C ILE A 379 14.16 11.56 16.99
N ILE A 380 14.44 12.79 17.40
CA ILE A 380 15.53 13.09 18.33
C ILE A 380 14.91 13.59 19.63
N SER A 381 15.01 12.78 20.68
CA SER A 381 14.65 13.17 22.04
C SER A 381 15.83 13.89 22.72
N TYR A 382 15.54 14.97 23.46
CA TYR A 382 16.55 15.79 24.09
C TYR A 382 17.20 15.07 25.28
N GLN A 383 18.52 14.87 25.22
CA GLN A 383 19.28 14.21 26.29
C GLN A 383 19.81 15.24 27.30
N TRP A 384 19.60 14.97 28.59
CA TRP A 384 20.31 15.62 29.72
C TRP A 384 21.69 14.99 29.91
N PRO A 385 22.73 15.69 30.41
CA PRO A 385 22.82 17.09 30.84
C PRO A 385 23.61 18.02 29.87
N TYR A 386 23.70 17.69 28.58
CA TYR A 386 24.68 18.27 27.67
C TYR A 386 24.31 19.61 27.01
N GLN A 387 23.74 20.57 27.74
CA GLN A 387 23.20 21.82 27.16
C GLN A 387 23.82 23.10 27.75
N THR A 388 23.94 24.16 26.94
CA THR A 388 24.32 25.52 27.41
C THR A 388 23.19 26.50 27.12
N HIS A 389 22.89 27.39 28.04
CA HIS A 389 21.80 28.37 27.91
C HIS A 389 22.21 29.73 28.49
N THR A 390 21.40 30.76 28.26
CA THR A 390 21.63 32.09 28.85
C THR A 390 21.79 31.98 30.38
N PRO A 391 22.77 32.65 31.01
CA PRO A 391 22.88 32.69 32.46
C PRO A 391 21.65 33.33 33.10
N GLY A 392 21.13 32.73 34.17
CA GLY A 392 20.01 33.29 34.95
C GLY A 392 18.60 32.87 34.51
N ILE A 393 18.46 32.13 33.40
CA ILE A 393 17.20 31.46 33.03
C ILE A 393 17.27 29.97 33.41
N GLY A 394 16.13 29.39 33.74
CA GLY A 394 15.99 27.97 34.03
C GLY A 394 15.61 27.17 32.80
N PHE A 395 16.13 25.95 32.73
CA PHE A 395 15.80 24.96 31.71
C PHE A 395 15.46 23.65 32.41
N TYR A 396 14.19 23.26 32.35
CA TYR A 396 13.65 22.16 33.15
C TYR A 396 12.95 21.14 32.27
N SER A 397 13.06 19.87 32.64
CA SER A 397 12.06 18.88 32.24
C SER A 397 10.75 19.24 32.92
N ASP A 398 9.72 19.53 32.14
CA ASP A 398 8.40 19.88 32.65
C ASP A 398 7.48 18.66 32.50
N TYR A 399 7.18 18.02 33.63
CA TYR A 399 6.32 16.83 33.74
C TYR A 399 4.85 17.10 33.41
N THR A 400 4.49 18.37 33.21
CA THR A 400 3.13 18.79 32.93
C THR A 400 2.83 18.88 31.44
N VAL A 401 3.67 18.36 30.54
CA VAL A 401 3.43 18.36 29.08
C VAL A 401 3.07 16.93 28.61
N PRO A 402 1.81 16.46 28.79
CA PRO A 402 1.43 15.07 28.51
C PRO A 402 1.49 14.67 27.02
N TYR A 403 1.77 15.61 26.12
CA TYR A 403 1.88 15.41 24.67
C TYR A 403 3.32 15.27 24.17
N SER A 404 4.30 15.11 25.05
CA SER A 404 5.63 14.75 24.54
C SER A 404 5.62 13.34 24.00
N VAL A 405 6.31 13.06 22.91
CA VAL A 405 6.56 11.69 22.41
C VAL A 405 7.40 10.83 23.38
N ASN A 406 7.77 11.39 24.54
CA ASN A 406 8.63 10.79 25.54
C ASN A 406 7.95 10.76 26.92
N TYR A 407 6.75 10.16 27.02
CA TYR A 407 6.06 9.89 28.30
C TYR A 407 5.70 11.11 29.18
N GLY A 408 5.36 12.25 28.58
CA GLY A 408 4.96 13.47 29.30
C GLY A 408 6.11 14.44 29.65
N PHE A 409 7.29 14.26 29.06
CA PHE A 409 8.48 15.09 29.22
C PHE A 409 8.65 16.10 28.08
N GLY A 410 8.16 17.33 28.28
CA GLY A 410 8.57 18.49 27.48
C GLY A 410 9.74 19.25 28.14
N MET A 411 10.49 20.04 27.38
CA MET A 411 11.49 20.95 27.95
C MET A 411 10.94 22.37 27.99
N ARG A 412 10.99 23.00 29.17
CA ARG A 412 10.60 24.39 29.34
C ARG A 412 11.82 25.25 29.59
N MET A 413 11.94 26.32 28.81
CA MET A 413 12.88 27.41 29.05
C MET A 413 12.13 28.58 29.69
N THR A 414 12.56 29.00 30.88
CA THR A 414 11.96 30.14 31.60
C THR A 414 12.53 31.47 31.12
N SER A 415 12.61 31.64 29.80
CA SER A 415 13.08 32.87 29.17
C SER A 415 12.24 34.07 29.55
N THR A 416 12.91 35.22 29.65
CA THR A 416 12.34 36.48 30.13
C THR A 416 12.53 37.63 29.14
N ALA A 417 13.43 37.50 28.16
CA ALA A 417 13.72 38.54 27.18
C ALA A 417 14.11 38.00 25.80
N VAL A 418 14.07 38.89 24.80
CA VAL A 418 14.67 38.64 23.49
C VAL A 418 16.16 38.37 23.64
N ASN A 419 16.68 37.44 22.83
CA ASN A 419 18.04 36.88 22.84
C ASN A 419 18.33 35.84 23.93
N ASP A 420 17.38 35.52 24.81
CA ASP A 420 17.50 34.33 25.65
C ASP A 420 17.58 33.08 24.76
N TYR A 421 18.48 32.14 25.08
CA TYR A 421 18.71 30.98 24.23
C TYR A 421 19.04 29.70 24.99
N VAL A 422 18.88 28.57 24.30
CA VAL A 422 19.44 27.27 24.65
C VAL A 422 20.11 26.64 23.43
N ASN A 423 21.30 26.07 23.62
CA ASN A 423 22.00 25.25 22.64
C ASN A 423 21.79 23.78 22.96
N LEU A 424 21.43 23.02 21.93
CA LEU A 424 21.17 21.59 21.97
C LEU A 424 22.19 20.83 21.12
N ASN A 425 23.00 19.96 21.73
CA ASN A 425 23.90 19.11 20.97
C ASN A 425 23.18 17.82 20.52
N ILE A 426 22.99 17.64 19.21
CA ILE A 426 22.16 16.60 18.62
C ILE A 426 22.97 15.75 17.65
N ASN A 427 22.97 14.43 17.83
CA ASN A 427 23.61 13.49 16.92
C ASN A 427 22.70 13.19 15.72
N VAL A 428 23.14 13.56 14.51
CA VAL A 428 22.52 13.18 13.24
C VAL A 428 23.30 11.98 12.68
N PRO A 429 22.70 10.77 12.69
CA PRO A 429 23.47 9.53 12.51
C PRO A 429 23.96 9.30 11.08
N THR A 430 23.37 9.97 10.08
CA THR A 430 23.82 9.90 8.68
C THR A 430 23.87 11.29 8.04
N ALA A 431 24.89 11.55 7.21
CA ALA A 431 24.93 12.74 6.37
C ALA A 431 23.79 12.69 5.34
N GLY A 432 23.18 13.82 5.01
CA GLY A 432 22.08 13.87 4.06
C GLY A 432 21.27 15.16 4.11
N THR A 433 20.30 15.26 3.22
CA THR A 433 19.29 16.33 3.23
C THR A 433 18.02 15.82 3.87
N TYR A 434 17.41 16.63 4.72
CA TYR A 434 16.27 16.29 5.54
C TYR A 434 15.23 17.40 5.48
N HIS A 435 13.95 17.05 5.41
CA HIS A 435 12.90 17.96 5.88
C HIS A 435 12.92 17.99 7.41
N LEU A 436 12.94 19.19 7.97
CA LEU A 436 13.04 19.45 9.40
C LEU A 436 11.69 19.90 9.95
N TYR A 437 11.19 19.19 10.96
CA TYR A 437 10.02 19.60 11.71
C TYR A 437 10.38 19.84 13.17
N SER A 438 9.82 20.91 13.73
CA SER A 438 9.90 21.24 15.15
C SER A 438 8.53 21.09 15.80
N TYR A 439 8.47 20.34 16.89
CA TYR A 439 7.28 20.09 17.67
C TYR A 439 7.42 20.77 19.03
N ASN A 440 6.41 21.56 19.40
CA ASN A 440 6.47 22.47 20.53
C ASN A 440 5.11 22.55 21.23
N ALA A 441 5.11 22.82 22.52
CA ALA A 441 3.87 23.22 23.21
C ALA A 441 3.62 24.72 23.04
N THR A 442 2.35 25.11 23.07
CA THR A 442 1.88 26.49 22.93
C THR A 442 1.14 26.94 24.19
N GLY A 443 1.06 28.25 24.41
CA GLY A 443 0.33 28.76 25.56
C GLY A 443 0.34 30.28 25.72
N PRO A 444 -0.40 30.81 26.70
CA PRO A 444 -0.62 32.25 26.86
C PRO A 444 0.61 33.01 27.38
N ALA A 445 1.64 32.30 27.87
CA ALA A 445 2.90 32.88 28.34
C ALA A 445 4.09 32.62 27.40
N ALA A 446 3.82 32.08 26.21
CA ALA A 446 4.84 31.60 25.30
C ALA A 446 5.44 32.72 24.44
N GLY A 447 6.75 32.63 24.17
CA GLY A 447 7.49 33.54 23.29
C GLY A 447 7.55 33.06 21.83
N ASP A 448 8.30 33.81 21.03
CA ASP A 448 8.63 33.49 19.65
C ASP A 448 10.10 33.08 19.57
N PHE A 449 10.42 32.02 18.84
CA PHE A 449 11.80 31.52 18.72
C PHE A 449 12.30 31.47 17.28
N GLN A 450 13.62 31.60 17.10
CA GLN A 450 14.34 31.22 15.88
C GLN A 450 15.21 30.01 16.20
N LEU A 451 15.12 28.96 15.37
CA LEU A 451 16.04 27.82 15.40
C LEU A 451 17.23 28.11 14.47
N SER A 452 18.44 27.80 14.92
CA SER A 452 19.62 27.73 14.07
C SER A 452 20.35 26.40 14.28
N ILE A 453 20.89 25.83 13.20
CA ILE A 453 21.69 24.61 13.21
C ILE A 453 23.10 24.99 12.76
N ASP A 454 24.10 24.71 13.60
CA ASP A 454 25.51 25.07 13.39
C ASP A 454 25.70 26.56 13.02
N GLY A 455 24.90 27.43 13.62
CA GLY A 455 24.92 28.88 13.39
C GLY A 455 24.11 29.36 12.18
N VAL A 456 23.46 28.47 11.42
CA VAL A 456 22.61 28.81 10.28
C VAL A 456 21.14 28.77 10.69
N ASN A 457 20.42 29.88 10.54
CA ASN A 457 18.98 29.94 10.83
C ASN A 457 18.17 29.01 9.93
N GLN A 458 17.22 28.30 10.53
CA GLN A 458 16.29 27.40 9.85
C GLN A 458 14.89 28.01 9.86
N GLY A 459 14.30 28.20 8.67
CA GLY A 459 12.98 28.82 8.54
C GLY A 459 12.88 30.23 9.11
N SER A 460 11.64 30.71 9.24
CA SER A 460 11.31 32.00 9.89
C SER A 460 11.08 31.81 11.40
N PRO A 461 11.11 32.90 12.20
CA PRO A 461 10.74 32.82 13.61
C PRO A 461 9.33 32.24 13.84
N VAL A 462 9.20 31.39 14.85
CA VAL A 462 7.99 30.63 15.17
C VAL A 462 7.40 31.16 16.46
N SER A 463 6.14 31.62 16.40
CA SER A 463 5.38 32.00 17.59
C SER A 463 4.77 30.78 18.26
N LEU A 464 4.93 30.67 19.58
CA LEU A 464 4.30 29.64 20.41
C LEU A 464 3.08 30.17 21.19
N TYR A 465 2.68 31.41 20.96
CA TYR A 465 1.53 31.99 21.65
C TYR A 465 0.21 31.33 21.25
N GLU A 466 -0.58 30.99 22.26
CA GLU A 466 -1.97 30.59 22.10
C GLU A 466 -2.81 31.13 23.25
N ALA A 467 -3.92 31.81 22.94
CA ALA A 467 -4.68 32.58 23.92
C ALA A 467 -5.47 31.71 24.91
N ALA A 468 -6.03 30.59 24.45
CA ALA A 468 -6.90 29.72 25.24
C ALA A 468 -6.77 28.25 24.79
N PRO A 469 -5.62 27.62 25.04
CA PRO A 469 -5.43 26.21 24.70
C PRO A 469 -6.39 25.31 25.48
N ALA A 470 -7.03 24.37 24.79
CA ALA A 470 -8.18 23.62 25.30
C ALA A 470 -7.82 22.36 26.13
N HIS A 471 -6.60 22.27 26.69
CA HIS A 471 -6.20 21.05 27.38
C HIS A 471 -6.69 20.99 28.85
N PRO A 472 -7.45 19.95 29.25
CA PRO A 472 -8.17 19.89 30.53
C PRO A 472 -7.28 19.76 31.79
N GLN A 473 -5.97 19.55 31.68
CA GLN A 473 -5.10 19.31 32.85
C GLN A 473 -4.07 20.42 33.13
N ASN A 474 -3.63 21.17 32.12
CA ASN A 474 -2.47 22.09 32.24
C ASN A 474 -2.61 23.43 31.49
N GLY A 475 -3.63 23.62 30.64
CA GLY A 475 -3.82 24.86 29.88
C GLY A 475 -2.68 25.18 28.90
N LEU A 476 -2.08 24.17 28.26
CA LEU A 476 -1.14 24.32 27.13
C LEU A 476 -1.68 23.62 25.87
N GLY A 477 -1.32 24.14 24.70
CA GLY A 477 -1.65 23.57 23.39
C GLY A 477 -0.42 22.93 22.73
N TYR A 478 -0.54 22.58 21.44
CA TYR A 478 0.53 21.92 20.70
C TYR A 478 0.67 22.44 19.27
N LYS A 479 1.90 22.56 18.80
CA LYS A 479 2.23 23.08 17.47
C LYS A 479 3.39 22.35 16.82
N LYS A 480 3.09 21.72 15.67
CA LYS A 480 4.06 21.29 14.67
C LYS A 480 4.40 22.45 13.75
N THR A 481 5.68 22.67 13.50
CA THR A 481 6.16 23.66 12.53
C THR A 481 7.09 23.00 11.53
N ASP A 482 6.82 23.21 10.24
CA ASP A 482 7.74 22.88 9.16
C ASP A 482 8.81 23.98 9.08
N MET A 483 10.06 23.58 9.23
CA MET A 483 11.23 24.48 9.25
C MET A 483 11.96 24.49 7.90
N GLY A 484 11.46 23.74 6.90
CA GLY A 484 12.07 23.58 5.58
C GLY A 484 13.10 22.45 5.52
N THR A 485 13.99 22.53 4.53
CA THR A 485 15.03 21.53 4.30
C THR A 485 16.37 21.94 4.90
N VAL A 486 17.07 21.00 5.52
CA VAL A 486 18.43 21.16 6.04
C VAL A 486 19.34 20.06 5.48
N THR A 487 20.59 20.41 5.16
CA THR A 487 21.60 19.47 4.68
C THR A 487 22.73 19.35 5.69
N PHE A 488 22.97 18.13 6.18
CA PHE A 488 24.12 17.78 7.00
C PHE A 488 25.18 17.13 6.11
N THR A 489 26.32 17.79 5.92
CA THR A 489 27.42 17.30 5.06
C THR A 489 28.21 16.16 5.71
N THR A 490 28.06 15.96 7.02
CA THR A 490 28.71 14.91 7.81
C THR A 490 27.69 14.31 8.76
N ALA A 491 27.84 13.02 9.09
CA ALA A 491 27.16 12.44 10.23
C ALA A 491 27.84 12.87 11.54
N GLY A 492 27.11 12.88 12.64
CA GLY A 492 27.63 13.18 13.98
C GLY A 492 26.89 14.30 14.68
N ASN A 493 27.54 14.91 15.66
CA ASN A 493 26.94 15.93 16.52
C ASN A 493 26.85 17.29 15.83
N HIS A 494 25.66 17.90 15.88
CA HIS A 494 25.34 19.23 15.37
C HIS A 494 24.70 20.08 16.48
N THR A 495 24.91 21.39 16.45
CA THR A 495 24.39 22.32 17.46
C THR A 495 23.09 22.97 17.00
N PHE A 496 22.00 22.63 17.69
CA PHE A 496 20.67 23.20 17.48
C PHE A 496 20.42 24.27 18.53
N LYS A 497 20.43 25.54 18.14
CA LYS A 497 20.21 26.67 19.03
C LYS A 497 18.81 27.26 18.84
N TYR A 498 18.06 27.34 19.93
CA TYR A 498 16.80 28.07 20.00
C TYR A 498 17.04 29.43 20.64
N THR A 499 16.67 30.51 19.95
CA THR A 499 16.82 31.89 20.45
C THR A 499 15.47 32.59 20.48
N VAL A 500 15.12 33.22 21.61
CA VAL A 500 13.93 34.07 21.71
C VAL A 500 14.10 35.29 20.82
N THR A 501 13.16 35.50 19.91
CA THR A 501 13.16 36.64 18.97
C THR A 501 12.12 37.69 19.31
N GLY A 502 11.13 37.31 20.10
CA GLY A 502 10.01 38.18 20.43
C GLY A 502 8.95 37.44 21.23
N LYS A 503 7.77 38.03 21.29
CA LYS A 503 6.53 37.38 21.71
C LYS A 503 5.37 38.04 20.99
N ASN A 504 4.27 37.31 20.83
CA ASN A 504 2.99 37.91 20.47
C ASN A 504 2.62 39.03 21.47
N ALA A 505 2.03 40.13 20.98
CA ALA A 505 1.62 41.26 21.81
C ALA A 505 0.69 40.84 22.96
N ALA A 506 -0.16 39.83 22.73
CA ALA A 506 -1.09 39.29 23.71
C ALA A 506 -0.48 38.20 24.62
N SER A 507 0.77 37.79 24.39
CA SER A 507 1.48 36.86 25.27
C SER A 507 1.90 37.52 26.58
N THR A 508 1.76 36.79 27.68
CA THR A 508 2.15 37.24 29.03
C THR A 508 3.64 37.01 29.34
N GLY A 509 4.39 36.33 28.46
CA GLY A 509 5.79 35.99 28.70
C GLY A 509 6.58 35.60 27.45
N TYR A 510 7.82 35.17 27.65
CA TYR A 510 8.75 34.75 26.60
C TYR A 510 9.08 33.25 26.69
N GLN A 511 8.27 32.45 27.40
CA GLN A 511 8.60 31.06 27.69
C GLN A 511 8.64 30.23 26.40
N LEU A 512 9.61 29.33 26.28
CA LEU A 512 9.67 28.38 25.17
C LEU A 512 9.44 26.97 25.69
N TYR A 513 8.68 26.19 24.94
CA TYR A 513 8.35 24.81 25.26
C TYR A 513 8.73 23.92 24.08
N PHE A 514 9.75 23.09 24.25
CA PHE A 514 10.26 22.21 23.21
C PHE A 514 9.87 20.78 23.50
N ASP A 515 9.50 20.04 22.46
CA ASP A 515 9.16 18.63 22.58
C ASP A 515 10.12 17.77 21.74
N VAL A 516 10.07 17.92 20.41
CA VAL A 516 10.81 17.04 19.49
C VAL A 516 11.33 17.78 18.26
N ILE A 517 12.49 17.35 17.79
CA ILE A 517 12.92 17.57 16.40
C ILE A 517 12.75 16.26 15.61
N LYS A 518 12.08 16.36 14.45
CA LYS A 518 11.96 15.27 13.48
C LYS A 518 12.70 15.65 12.21
N LEU A 519 13.68 14.84 11.84
CA LEU A 519 14.40 14.94 10.58
C LEU A 519 13.89 13.84 9.64
N VAL A 520 13.44 14.21 8.46
CA VAL A 520 12.88 13.30 7.48
C VAL A 520 13.76 13.33 6.24
N GLN A 521 14.67 12.37 6.10
CA GLN A 521 15.69 12.28 5.05
C GLN A 521 15.02 12.22 3.70
N THR A 522 15.10 13.29 2.93
CA THR A 522 14.59 13.29 1.55
C THR A 522 15.23 12.13 0.80
N THR A 523 14.42 11.20 0.29
CA THR A 523 14.94 10.08 -0.51
C THR A 523 15.64 10.67 -1.72
N THR A 524 16.97 10.69 -1.69
CA THR A 524 17.74 10.63 -2.93
C THR A 524 17.65 9.19 -3.43
N THR A 525 16.46 8.74 -3.81
CA THR A 525 16.37 7.77 -4.90
C THR A 525 16.39 8.63 -6.16
N PRO A 526 17.52 8.70 -6.88
CA PRO A 526 17.40 8.94 -8.30
C PRO A 526 16.38 7.93 -8.84
N PRO A 527 15.62 8.27 -9.88
CA PRO A 527 14.90 7.26 -10.64
C PRO A 527 15.85 6.08 -10.90
N PRO A 528 15.38 4.81 -10.97
CA PRO A 528 16.23 3.70 -11.42
C PRO A 528 17.08 4.22 -12.58
N PRO A 529 18.42 4.14 -12.51
CA PRO A 529 19.27 4.74 -13.53
C PRO A 529 18.72 4.28 -14.86
N ALA A 530 18.35 5.25 -15.71
CA ALA A 530 17.72 4.94 -16.97
C ALA A 530 18.56 3.85 -17.64
N THR A 531 17.98 2.69 -17.90
CA THR A 531 18.70 1.61 -18.58
C THR A 531 19.11 2.08 -19.99
N PHE A 532 18.42 3.10 -20.48
CA PHE A 532 18.74 3.89 -21.66
C PHE A 532 18.14 5.30 -21.55
N SER A 533 18.87 6.33 -21.97
CA SER A 533 18.32 7.67 -22.16
C SER A 533 18.98 8.38 -23.34
N ASP A 534 18.21 9.22 -24.03
CA ASP A 534 18.71 10.10 -25.09
C ASP A 534 17.94 11.43 -25.08
N ASN A 535 18.66 12.52 -24.80
CA ASN A 535 18.14 13.89 -24.86
C ASN A 535 18.61 14.63 -26.12
N PHE A 536 19.27 13.92 -27.05
CA PHE A 536 19.71 14.43 -28.36
C PHE A 536 20.69 15.63 -28.35
N GLU A 537 21.12 16.09 -27.17
CA GLU A 537 22.05 17.22 -27.02
C GLU A 537 23.46 16.96 -27.58
N SER A 538 23.78 15.70 -27.89
CA SER A 538 24.99 15.34 -28.64
C SER A 538 24.98 15.84 -30.10
N GLY A 539 23.83 16.27 -30.61
CA GLY A 539 23.63 16.62 -32.02
C GLY A 539 23.50 15.41 -32.94
N THR A 540 23.50 14.18 -32.39
CA THR A 540 23.37 12.93 -33.13
C THR A 540 22.33 12.03 -32.47
N ALA A 541 21.60 11.24 -33.26
CA ALA A 541 20.69 10.20 -32.77
C ALA A 541 21.38 8.81 -32.82
N SER A 542 22.54 8.69 -32.16
CA SER A 542 23.34 7.47 -32.20
C SER A 542 22.58 6.27 -31.62
N GLY A 543 22.60 5.13 -32.31
CA GLY A 543 21.88 3.92 -31.90
C GLY A 543 20.41 3.84 -32.34
N TRP A 544 19.83 4.94 -32.83
CA TRP A 544 18.48 4.92 -33.39
C TRP A 544 18.49 4.36 -34.82
N THR A 545 17.58 3.44 -35.11
CA THR A 545 17.34 2.90 -36.45
C THR A 545 15.97 3.34 -36.93
N THR A 546 15.90 4.00 -38.07
CA THR A 546 14.63 4.51 -38.59
C THR A 546 14.04 3.61 -39.65
N THR A 547 12.71 3.51 -39.66
CA THR A 547 11.94 2.86 -40.72
C THR A 547 11.04 3.93 -41.34
N GLY A 548 11.30 4.30 -42.60
CA GLY A 548 10.55 5.36 -43.29
C GLY A 548 10.76 6.78 -42.74
N GLY A 549 10.17 7.75 -43.43
CA GLY A 549 10.21 9.17 -43.05
C GLY A 549 11.54 9.85 -43.31
N THR A 550 11.70 11.05 -42.74
CA THR A 550 12.94 11.84 -42.81
C THR A 550 13.25 12.35 -41.41
N TRP A 551 14.24 11.70 -40.78
CA TRP A 551 14.60 11.91 -39.38
C TRP A 551 15.93 12.65 -39.24
N ALA A 552 15.98 13.69 -38.42
CA ALA A 552 17.20 14.43 -38.12
C ALA A 552 17.16 15.06 -36.73
N VAL A 553 18.32 15.23 -36.10
CA VAL A 553 18.43 16.07 -34.89
C VAL A 553 18.44 17.54 -35.33
N VAL A 554 17.49 18.32 -34.82
CA VAL A 554 17.30 19.75 -35.14
C VAL A 554 17.30 20.59 -33.87
N THR A 555 17.26 21.92 -34.00
CA THR A 555 17.15 22.84 -32.85
C THR A 555 15.74 23.42 -32.75
N ASP A 556 15.16 23.34 -31.55
CA ASP A 556 13.85 23.89 -31.19
C ASP A 556 13.85 24.28 -29.70
N GLY A 557 14.59 25.33 -29.38
CA GLY A 557 15.04 25.58 -28.01
C GLY A 557 16.25 24.71 -27.66
N SER A 558 16.01 23.43 -27.39
CA SER A 558 17.00 22.34 -27.22
C SER A 558 17.29 21.62 -28.55
N LYS A 559 18.23 20.66 -28.54
CA LYS A 559 18.35 19.69 -29.64
C LYS A 559 17.27 18.62 -29.48
N VAL A 560 16.52 18.36 -30.55
CA VAL A 560 15.40 17.41 -30.54
C VAL A 560 15.47 16.51 -31.76
N TYR A 561 14.93 15.29 -31.66
CA TYR A 561 14.87 14.36 -32.79
C TYR A 561 13.56 14.51 -33.55
N GLN A 562 13.65 14.95 -34.81
CA GLN A 562 12.49 15.32 -35.62
C GLN A 562 12.27 14.33 -36.76
N GLN A 563 11.03 13.87 -36.92
CA GLN A 563 10.48 13.39 -38.19
C GLN A 563 9.84 14.58 -38.91
N SER A 564 10.29 14.91 -40.12
CA SER A 564 9.82 16.11 -40.85
C SER A 564 8.85 15.84 -42.01
N ALA A 565 8.74 14.60 -42.47
CA ALA A 565 7.92 14.19 -43.61
C ALA A 565 6.46 13.94 -43.19
N SER A 566 5.65 15.00 -43.16
CA SER A 566 4.24 14.96 -42.71
C SER A 566 3.32 14.04 -43.53
N THR A 567 3.72 13.58 -44.72
CA THR A 567 2.94 12.64 -45.55
C THR A 567 3.43 11.19 -45.49
N ALA A 568 4.58 10.95 -44.85
CA ALA A 568 5.17 9.61 -44.78
C ALA A 568 4.37 8.71 -43.83
N THR A 569 4.12 7.47 -44.24
CA THR A 569 3.36 6.48 -43.48
C THR A 569 4.30 5.57 -42.69
N ASP A 570 3.79 5.11 -41.55
CA ASP A 570 4.40 4.04 -40.75
C ASP A 570 5.87 4.30 -40.43
N THR A 571 6.14 5.52 -39.94
CA THR A 571 7.50 5.99 -39.71
C THR A 571 7.88 5.85 -38.26
N HIS A 572 8.94 5.10 -37.99
CA HIS A 572 9.41 4.81 -36.65
C HIS A 572 10.88 5.15 -36.50
N ALA A 573 11.29 5.51 -35.29
CA ALA A 573 12.68 5.46 -34.87
C ALA A 573 12.80 4.47 -33.71
N LEU A 574 13.62 3.44 -33.86
CA LEU A 574 13.69 2.28 -32.97
C LEU A 574 15.02 2.26 -32.21
N ASN A 575 14.99 1.90 -30.92
CA ASN A 575 16.19 1.72 -30.09
C ASN A 575 15.92 0.73 -28.94
N GLY A 576 16.94 0.41 -28.15
CA GLY A 576 16.83 -0.45 -26.98
C GLY A 576 16.99 -1.94 -27.26
N ASN A 577 16.72 -2.75 -26.24
CA ASN A 577 17.00 -4.19 -26.23
C ASN A 577 15.72 -5.01 -26.53
N ALA A 578 15.78 -5.93 -27.49
CA ALA A 578 14.65 -6.79 -27.85
C ALA A 578 14.24 -7.77 -26.74
N GLY A 579 15.12 -8.02 -25.76
CA GLY A 579 14.85 -8.87 -24.60
C GLY A 579 14.16 -8.15 -23.44
N TRP A 580 13.90 -6.84 -23.52
CA TRP A 580 13.19 -6.13 -22.45
C TRP A 580 11.74 -6.59 -22.35
N THR A 581 11.35 -7.01 -21.16
CA THR A 581 10.02 -7.59 -20.89
C THR A 581 9.12 -6.59 -20.17
N ASN A 582 9.52 -6.17 -18.97
CA ASN A 582 8.87 -5.16 -18.16
C ASN A 582 9.72 -3.90 -18.16
N TYR A 583 9.15 -2.79 -18.61
CA TYR A 583 9.83 -1.50 -18.63
C TYR A 583 8.83 -0.36 -18.79
N ALA A 584 9.28 0.85 -18.47
CA ALA A 584 8.61 2.08 -18.86
C ALA A 584 9.44 2.84 -19.88
N VAL A 585 8.84 3.32 -20.96
CA VAL A 585 9.45 4.25 -21.91
C VAL A 585 8.72 5.58 -21.85
N SER A 586 9.45 6.67 -21.78
CA SER A 586 8.89 8.03 -21.82
C SER A 586 9.66 8.93 -22.77
N SER A 587 8.97 9.92 -23.34
CA SER A 587 9.56 10.97 -24.18
C SER A 587 8.65 12.19 -24.19
N LYS A 588 9.25 13.38 -24.30
CA LYS A 588 8.51 14.60 -24.69
C LYS A 588 8.24 14.56 -26.18
N VAL A 589 7.01 14.88 -26.58
CA VAL A 589 6.54 14.86 -27.95
C VAL A 589 5.86 16.18 -28.29
N LYS A 590 6.22 16.78 -29.42
CA LYS A 590 5.54 17.93 -30.01
C LYS A 590 5.26 17.67 -31.47
N VAL A 591 4.03 17.94 -31.90
CA VAL A 591 3.65 17.86 -33.32
C VAL A 591 3.49 19.27 -33.87
N ASP A 592 4.30 19.62 -34.87
CA ASP A 592 4.17 20.90 -35.55
C ASP A 592 3.02 20.87 -36.56
N ALA A 593 2.87 19.76 -37.28
CA ALA A 593 1.81 19.57 -38.26
C ALA A 593 1.49 18.10 -38.49
N PHE A 594 0.22 17.80 -38.73
CA PHE A 594 -0.24 16.51 -39.23
C PHE A 594 -0.68 16.62 -40.69
N ASP A 595 -0.64 15.52 -41.44
CA ASP A 595 -1.24 15.42 -42.77
C ASP A 595 -2.71 15.89 -42.77
N PRO A 596 -3.16 16.70 -43.75
CA PRO A 596 -4.54 17.16 -43.84
C PRO A 596 -5.59 16.04 -43.94
N GLY A 597 -5.23 14.86 -44.45
CA GLY A 597 -6.14 13.73 -44.72
C GLY A 597 -6.68 12.98 -43.49
N GLY A 598 -6.38 13.44 -42.26
CA GLY A 598 -6.97 12.94 -41.02
C GLY A 598 -6.38 11.64 -40.47
N TYR A 599 -5.89 10.72 -41.31
CA TYR A 599 -5.26 9.45 -40.93
C TYR A 599 -3.82 9.63 -40.41
N ALA A 600 -3.61 10.39 -39.35
CA ALA A 600 -2.29 10.67 -38.78
C ALA A 600 -2.21 10.30 -37.31
N GLY A 601 -1.02 9.95 -36.82
CA GLY A 601 -0.78 9.60 -35.42
C GLY A 601 0.64 9.87 -34.96
N VAL A 602 0.80 10.03 -33.65
CA VAL A 602 2.10 10.23 -33.01
C VAL A 602 2.12 9.52 -31.66
N GLY A 603 3.22 8.88 -31.29
CA GLY A 603 3.27 8.12 -30.05
C GLY A 603 4.58 7.42 -29.77
N LEU A 604 4.49 6.45 -28.87
CA LEU A 604 5.55 5.54 -28.48
C LEU A 604 5.16 4.12 -28.87
N ASP A 605 6.12 3.36 -29.39
CA ASP A 605 5.97 1.91 -29.52
C ASP A 605 6.75 1.20 -28.43
N ALA A 606 6.22 0.05 -28.02
CA ALA A 606 6.83 -0.80 -27.02
C ALA A 606 6.58 -2.28 -27.32
N ARG A 607 7.43 -3.13 -26.75
CA ARG A 607 7.63 -4.52 -27.14
C ARG A 607 7.69 -4.68 -28.66
N TYR A 608 8.35 -3.73 -29.33
CA TYR A 608 8.53 -3.77 -30.78
C TYR A 608 9.47 -4.93 -31.11
N GLN A 609 8.97 -5.92 -31.84
CA GLN A 609 9.74 -7.06 -32.30
C GLN A 609 10.16 -6.86 -33.76
N ASP A 610 9.19 -6.51 -34.60
CA ASP A 610 9.34 -6.19 -36.01
C ASP A 610 8.16 -5.33 -36.50
N ALA A 611 8.16 -4.98 -37.79
CA ALA A 611 7.17 -4.09 -38.41
C ALA A 611 5.73 -4.64 -38.44
N ASN A 612 5.52 -5.87 -37.98
CA ASN A 612 4.20 -6.52 -37.92
C ASN A 612 3.80 -6.88 -36.49
N ASN A 613 4.65 -6.64 -35.49
CA ASN A 613 4.49 -7.12 -34.12
C ASN A 613 4.98 -6.07 -33.11
N SER A 614 4.05 -5.27 -32.59
CA SER A 614 4.35 -4.21 -31.61
C SER A 614 3.11 -3.84 -30.77
N TYR A 615 3.32 -3.18 -29.63
CA TYR A 615 2.28 -2.33 -29.02
C TYR A 615 2.55 -0.87 -29.35
N SER A 616 1.50 -0.13 -29.70
CA SER A 616 1.58 1.31 -29.98
C SER A 616 0.70 2.11 -29.02
N PHE A 617 1.29 3.17 -28.45
CA PHE A 617 0.72 4.09 -27.47
C PHE A 617 0.71 5.48 -28.11
N GLN A 618 -0.40 5.84 -28.76
CA GLN A 618 -0.41 6.97 -29.69
C GLN A 618 -1.64 7.87 -29.57
N TYR A 619 -1.47 9.14 -29.91
CA TYR A 619 -2.58 10.01 -30.29
C TYR A 619 -2.92 9.79 -31.77
N TYR A 620 -4.20 9.59 -32.07
CA TYR A 620 -4.74 9.40 -33.41
C TYR A 620 -5.64 10.57 -33.81
N LYS A 621 -5.19 11.34 -34.81
CA LYS A 621 -5.79 12.62 -35.21
C LYS A 621 -7.22 12.48 -35.70
N LEU A 622 -7.52 11.45 -36.52
CA LEU A 622 -8.81 11.35 -37.21
C LEU A 622 -9.99 11.39 -36.24
N THR A 623 -9.83 10.72 -35.09
CA THR A 623 -10.86 10.65 -34.06
C THR A 623 -10.56 11.53 -32.84
N GLY A 624 -9.39 12.16 -32.79
CA GLY A 624 -8.97 12.99 -31.65
C GLY A 624 -8.78 12.19 -30.36
N GLN A 625 -8.22 10.98 -30.46
CA GLN A 625 -8.17 10.03 -29.35
C GLN A 625 -6.75 9.54 -29.09
N LEU A 626 -6.42 9.33 -27.82
CA LEU A 626 -5.33 8.43 -27.42
C LEU A 626 -5.77 7.00 -27.64
N LYS A 627 -4.82 6.12 -27.99
CA LYS A 627 -5.03 4.69 -28.19
C LYS A 627 -3.88 3.88 -27.60
N ILE A 628 -4.23 2.75 -27.00
CA ILE A 628 -3.34 1.58 -26.89
C ILE A 628 -3.78 0.61 -27.96
N GLN A 629 -2.86 0.22 -28.84
CA GLN A 629 -3.12 -0.76 -29.89
C GLN A 629 -2.07 -1.86 -29.83
N LYS A 630 -2.47 -3.07 -30.19
CA LYS A 630 -1.53 -4.13 -30.55
C LYS A 630 -1.52 -4.31 -32.05
N GLU A 631 -0.37 -4.64 -32.57
CA GLU A 631 -0.19 -5.12 -33.93
C GLU A 631 0.35 -6.54 -33.85
N ILE A 632 -0.36 -7.49 -34.46
CA ILE A 632 0.06 -8.89 -34.54
C ILE A 632 -0.10 -9.34 -35.98
N GLY A 633 0.99 -9.76 -36.62
CA GLY A 633 1.00 -10.11 -38.04
C GLY A 633 0.53 -8.97 -38.96
N GLY A 634 0.81 -7.71 -38.59
CA GLY A 634 0.44 -6.52 -39.37
C GLY A 634 -1.01 -6.07 -39.18
N VAL A 635 -1.75 -6.70 -38.25
CA VAL A 635 -3.14 -6.38 -37.96
C VAL A 635 -3.24 -5.57 -36.67
N PHE A 636 -3.63 -4.31 -36.81
CA PHE A 636 -3.90 -3.44 -35.66
C PHE A 636 -5.23 -3.78 -34.98
N THR A 637 -5.16 -3.99 -33.67
CA THR A 637 -6.31 -4.12 -32.77
C THR A 637 -6.23 -3.04 -31.70
N THR A 638 -7.25 -2.20 -31.57
CA THR A 638 -7.34 -1.24 -30.47
C THR A 638 -7.73 -1.96 -29.19
N LEU A 639 -6.90 -1.81 -28.16
CA LEU A 639 -7.12 -2.38 -26.83
C LEU A 639 -7.81 -1.39 -25.90
N ALA A 640 -7.47 -0.10 -26.01
CA ALA A 640 -8.08 0.98 -25.24
C ALA A 640 -8.05 2.28 -26.03
N VAL A 641 -9.03 3.16 -25.79
CA VAL A 641 -9.16 4.45 -26.49
C VAL A 641 -9.85 5.48 -25.60
N LYS A 642 -9.42 6.75 -25.69
CA LYS A 642 -9.99 7.89 -24.93
C LYS A 642 -9.83 9.17 -25.73
N SER A 643 -10.87 10.00 -25.79
CA SER A 643 -10.78 11.33 -26.41
C SER A 643 -9.80 12.21 -25.65
N TYR A 644 -8.92 12.92 -26.37
CA TYR A 644 -7.88 13.73 -25.75
C TYR A 644 -7.65 15.04 -26.50
N PRO A 645 -7.67 16.20 -25.81
CA PRO A 645 -7.48 17.51 -26.42
C PRO A 645 -5.99 17.75 -26.74
N PHE A 646 -5.50 17.13 -27.81
CA PHE A 646 -4.15 17.31 -28.31
C PHE A 646 -4.04 18.55 -29.21
N ALA A 647 -3.11 19.45 -28.90
CA ALA A 647 -2.85 20.66 -29.65
C ALA A 647 -1.48 20.59 -30.35
N THR A 648 -1.43 20.99 -31.62
CA THR A 648 -0.16 21.16 -32.34
C THR A 648 0.66 22.32 -31.76
N GLY A 649 1.98 22.22 -31.82
CA GLY A 649 2.90 23.22 -31.27
C GLY A 649 3.11 23.14 -29.76
N THR A 650 2.42 22.23 -29.07
CA THR A 650 2.54 22.00 -27.62
C THR A 650 3.37 20.75 -27.34
N TRP A 651 4.25 20.82 -26.34
CA TRP A 651 4.97 19.66 -25.82
C TRP A 651 4.09 18.86 -24.85
N TYR A 652 4.07 17.54 -25.04
CA TYR A 652 3.43 16.57 -24.15
C TYR A 652 4.46 15.54 -23.70
N THR A 653 4.47 15.16 -22.42
CA THR A 653 5.28 14.03 -21.95
C THR A 653 4.45 12.76 -22.08
N LEU A 654 4.80 11.90 -23.03
CA LEU A 654 4.19 10.59 -23.20
C LEU A 654 4.97 9.56 -22.38
N LYS A 655 4.28 8.60 -21.76
CA LYS A 655 4.92 7.45 -21.10
C LYS A 655 4.08 6.19 -21.29
N ALA A 656 4.71 5.12 -21.79
CA ALA A 656 4.14 3.79 -21.89
C ALA A 656 4.75 2.90 -20.80
N VAL A 657 3.93 2.20 -20.00
CA VAL A 657 4.40 1.24 -18.97
C VAL A 657 3.93 -0.16 -19.35
N LEU A 658 4.86 -1.11 -19.35
CA LEU A 658 4.62 -2.49 -19.67
C LEU A 658 5.06 -3.33 -18.49
N ASN A 659 4.11 -4.00 -17.83
CA ASN A 659 4.37 -4.83 -16.66
C ASN A 659 3.56 -6.12 -16.74
N GLY A 660 4.22 -7.21 -17.13
CA GLY A 660 3.53 -8.46 -17.45
C GLY A 660 2.55 -8.25 -18.60
N SER A 661 1.27 -8.53 -18.38
CA SER A 661 0.20 -8.26 -19.36
C SER A 661 -0.41 -6.86 -19.26
N ASN A 662 -0.07 -6.07 -18.23
CA ASN A 662 -0.62 -4.73 -18.05
C ASN A 662 0.14 -3.71 -18.91
N LEU A 663 -0.62 -2.92 -19.66
CA LEU A 663 -0.16 -1.85 -20.54
C LEU A 663 -0.80 -0.54 -20.09
N GLU A 664 -0.01 0.50 -19.88
CA GLU A 664 -0.50 1.80 -19.45
C GLU A 664 0.01 2.90 -20.37
N PHE A 665 -0.86 3.85 -20.73
CA PHE A 665 -0.50 5.06 -21.46
C PHE A 665 -0.73 6.29 -20.60
N TRP A 666 0.33 7.03 -20.34
CA TRP A 666 0.33 8.26 -19.56
C TRP A 666 0.64 9.46 -20.45
N VAL A 667 -0.03 10.59 -20.19
CA VAL A 667 0.27 11.88 -20.83
C VAL A 667 0.40 12.96 -19.77
N ASN A 668 1.50 13.71 -19.77
CA ASN A 668 1.84 14.75 -18.79
C ASN A 668 1.77 14.28 -17.33
N GLY A 669 2.13 13.01 -17.09
CA GLY A 669 2.12 12.42 -15.75
C GLY A 669 0.75 11.90 -15.27
N ASN A 670 -0.31 12.03 -16.07
CA ASN A 670 -1.64 11.47 -15.80
C ASN A 670 -1.82 10.14 -16.54
N LEU A 671 -2.43 9.14 -15.89
CA LEU A 671 -2.78 7.88 -16.56
C LEU A 671 -4.02 8.11 -17.43
N GLU A 672 -3.85 7.98 -18.75
CA GLU A 672 -4.91 8.24 -19.71
C GLU A 672 -5.61 6.96 -20.17
N LEU A 673 -4.87 5.86 -20.35
CA LEU A 673 -5.40 4.57 -20.78
C LEU A 673 -4.70 3.41 -20.06
N THR A 674 -5.46 2.33 -19.83
CA THR A 674 -4.92 1.02 -19.45
C THR A 674 -5.47 -0.05 -20.38
N ALA A 675 -4.71 -1.13 -20.57
CA ALA A 675 -5.14 -2.31 -21.28
C ALA A 675 -4.46 -3.55 -20.69
N THR A 676 -5.09 -4.71 -20.81
CA THR A 676 -4.45 -6.00 -20.49
C THR A 676 -4.34 -6.83 -21.75
N ASP A 677 -3.12 -7.21 -22.12
CA ASP A 677 -2.85 -8.06 -23.28
C ASP A 677 -1.57 -8.88 -23.11
N THR A 678 -1.59 -10.13 -23.56
CA THR A 678 -0.48 -11.09 -23.42
C THR A 678 0.20 -11.43 -24.75
N SER A 679 -0.20 -10.81 -25.86
CA SER A 679 0.24 -11.21 -27.22
C SER A 679 1.73 -10.98 -27.44
N LEU A 680 2.29 -9.91 -26.85
CA LEU A 680 3.73 -9.61 -26.89
C LEU A 680 4.27 -9.48 -25.46
N SER A 681 5.36 -10.17 -25.15
CA SER A 681 5.96 -10.23 -23.81
C SER A 681 7.33 -9.53 -23.70
N SER A 682 7.99 -9.25 -24.83
CA SER A 682 9.26 -8.52 -24.88
C SER A 682 9.46 -7.80 -26.21
N GLY A 683 10.34 -6.78 -26.21
CA GLY A 683 10.78 -6.10 -27.43
C GLY A 683 11.37 -4.71 -27.15
N LYS A 684 11.75 -4.03 -28.24
CA LYS A 684 12.38 -2.70 -28.24
C LYS A 684 11.38 -1.58 -27.98
N ILE A 685 11.91 -0.36 -27.85
CA ILE A 685 11.12 0.88 -27.89
C ILE A 685 11.11 1.48 -29.30
N GLY A 686 10.09 2.29 -29.58
CA GLY A 686 9.98 3.08 -30.81
C GLY A 686 9.38 4.46 -30.57
N LEU A 687 9.77 5.42 -31.40
CA LEU A 687 9.10 6.73 -31.55
C LEU A 687 8.32 6.68 -32.87
N ASN A 688 6.99 6.84 -32.79
CA ASN A 688 6.08 6.70 -33.93
C ASN A 688 5.57 8.08 -34.37
N ALA A 689 5.68 8.37 -35.66
CA ALA A 689 5.18 9.61 -36.28
C ALA A 689 4.49 9.37 -37.64
N HIS A 690 3.44 8.53 -37.66
CA HIS A 690 2.64 8.29 -38.86
C HIS A 690 1.98 9.57 -39.40
N ARG A 691 2.41 10.03 -40.59
CA ARG A 691 1.87 11.21 -41.28
C ARG A 691 1.89 12.48 -40.40
N ALA A 692 2.96 12.65 -39.64
CA ALA A 692 3.12 13.75 -38.70
C ALA A 692 4.54 14.34 -38.77
N ASN A 693 4.65 15.66 -38.89
CA ASN A 693 5.88 16.37 -38.57
C ASN A 693 5.95 16.51 -37.04
N ALA A 694 6.74 15.64 -36.41
CA ALA A 694 6.79 15.48 -34.97
C ALA A 694 8.23 15.50 -34.45
N LYS A 695 8.39 16.02 -33.24
CA LYS A 695 9.66 16.17 -32.52
C LYS A 695 9.58 15.41 -31.22
N PHE A 696 10.68 14.73 -30.89
CA PHE A 696 10.85 13.93 -29.70
C PHE A 696 12.07 14.43 -28.93
N ASP A 697 11.96 14.47 -27.61
CA ASP A 697 13.03 14.87 -26.70
C ASP A 697 12.96 14.07 -25.39
N ASP A 698 14.04 14.09 -24.61
CA ASP A 698 14.17 13.45 -23.29
C ASP A 698 13.64 12.01 -23.26
N VAL A 699 14.14 11.14 -24.14
CA VAL A 699 13.77 9.73 -24.14
C VAL A 699 14.41 9.04 -22.93
N ILE A 700 13.60 8.35 -22.12
CA ILE A 700 14.05 7.64 -20.92
C ILE A 700 13.38 6.26 -20.88
N VAL A 701 14.17 5.20 -20.65
CA VAL A 701 13.69 3.83 -20.41
C VAL A 701 14.16 3.33 -19.04
N GLN A 702 13.25 2.66 -18.31
CA GLN A 702 13.48 2.13 -16.97
C GLN A 702 12.98 0.72 -16.80
#